data_AF-A0A7K3G6E9-F1
#
_entry.id   AF-A0A7K3G6E9-F1
#
_cell.length_a   1.000
_cell.length_b   1.000
_cell.length_c   1.000
_cell.angle_alpha   90.00
_cell.angle_beta   90.00
_cell.angle_gamma   90.00
#
_symmetry.space_group_name_H-M   'P 1'
#
loop_
_entity.id
_entity.type
_entity.pdbx_description
1 polymer ?
#
loop_
_entity_poly.entity_id
_entity_poly.type
_entity_poly.pdbx_seq_one_letter_code
_entity_poly.pdbx_strand_id
1 'polypeptide(L)'
;MVVVLADDLGHGELGAYGQKLIATPRIDALAAAGLRFTDAYATAAVCAPSRCSLLTGLHTGHATVRANPSGAQGALTADDTTFAQVLGARGYRTGLIGKWGFGPESAGQDSHPNARGFEEFYGYIDHGHAHQYYPAYLWHNGAKETIPANANGARGAYAPDLLRRKALDFVDRHAAEPFLLFLTPTVPHAPSDVPDTGAYASRNWSEANKGHAAQVSLFDALVGDVVDRLRAHGLEDDTVLLVTSDNGPHEEGGVDPDLFDSNGPLRGYKRNLYEGGIRVPLVAWGPGRVRPGTSDRPTPLTDLLPTLAELGGAPAPTDVDGLSAAPLLTGGTEPARHDHLYWYRDERGVTSRANAQDRQRAGWLAEALRKDRWKAVRFAPVRDRALPDAQWQVELYDLAADPGETSDLATRHPARVTELVALMRSSWRDQYPRAAFGASLTVPPLAVPGKPFTATAVLANGSARPWTSAALALKVPAGWTARATTATTAARLAPGARLTAAWQVTPPAGTPAGTPWTLTAEGTATAPGGPVRYAATGTATTPPPAPTEDGYLSDLPWISAVNGWGPVERDTSNGKNAAGDGTPISFGGTTYPKGLGVHAYSDVAFHLGGAADRFTALVGIDDFSARQSSAGATRATVYGDDRVLHTTGVLTAATGPVPLDLDVRGVRVLRLEVTDANDRTSFDHTSWALARVTVVR
;
A
#
# COMPACT_ATOMS: atom_id res chain seq x y z
N MET A 1 -15.34 9.50 13.74
CA MET A 1 -13.89 9.54 14.09
C MET A 1 -13.14 10.22 12.96
N VAL A 2 -12.18 11.08 13.30
CA VAL A 2 -11.33 11.77 12.33
C VAL A 2 -9.87 11.62 12.75
N VAL A 3 -9.00 11.22 11.82
CA VAL A 3 -7.56 11.19 12.02
C VAL A 3 -6.93 12.05 10.94
N VAL A 4 -6.23 13.10 11.34
CA VAL A 4 -5.52 14.02 10.45
C VAL A 4 -4.01 13.79 10.62
N LEU A 5 -3.34 13.44 9.52
CA LEU A 5 -1.92 13.12 9.48
C LEU A 5 -1.20 14.09 8.52
N ALA A 6 -0.41 15.01 9.08
CA ALA A 6 0.49 15.84 8.30
C ALA A 6 1.65 15.03 7.72
N ASP A 7 2.29 15.56 6.69
CA ASP A 7 3.45 14.99 6.01
C ASP A 7 4.66 15.87 6.34
N ASP A 8 5.59 15.38 7.17
CA ASP A 8 6.77 16.10 7.67
C ASP A 8 6.53 17.30 8.60
N LEU A 9 5.46 17.31 9.40
CA LEU A 9 5.25 18.34 10.43
C LEU A 9 6.10 18.05 11.69
N GLY A 10 7.00 18.96 12.03
CA GLY A 10 7.88 18.85 13.19
C GLY A 10 7.20 19.08 14.53
N HIS A 11 7.81 18.57 15.61
CA HIS A 11 7.29 18.71 16.98
C HIS A 11 7.03 20.17 17.37
N GLY A 12 7.95 21.08 17.03
CA GLY A 12 7.90 22.50 17.37
C GLY A 12 7.16 23.38 16.35
N GLU A 13 6.47 22.82 15.36
CA GLU A 13 5.84 23.61 14.28
C GLU A 13 4.42 24.11 14.60
N LEU A 14 3.88 23.72 15.76
CA LEU A 14 2.57 24.18 16.25
C LEU A 14 2.73 25.10 17.46
N GLY A 15 1.84 26.08 17.62
CA GLY A 15 1.90 27.05 18.72
C GLY A 15 1.76 26.36 20.09
N ALA A 16 0.90 25.35 20.17
CA ALA A 16 0.71 24.45 21.30
C ALA A 16 1.98 23.66 21.68
N TYR A 17 2.99 23.63 20.82
CA TYR A 17 4.28 22.99 21.05
C TYR A 17 5.47 23.98 21.05
N GLY A 18 5.19 25.30 21.03
CA GLY A 18 6.20 26.35 21.21
C GLY A 18 6.53 27.17 19.97
N GLN A 19 5.88 26.93 18.83
CA GLN A 19 6.07 27.71 17.61
C GLN A 19 5.75 29.20 17.83
N LYS A 20 6.58 30.10 17.27
CA LYS A 20 6.44 31.56 17.43
C LYS A 20 6.33 32.35 16.13
N LEU A 21 6.78 31.78 15.01
CA LEU A 21 6.84 32.44 13.71
C LEU A 21 5.66 32.08 12.82
N ILE A 22 5.12 30.87 12.97
CA ILE A 22 3.97 30.34 12.21
C ILE A 22 2.77 30.30 13.16
N ALA A 23 1.64 30.89 12.75
CA ALA A 23 0.41 30.88 13.56
C ALA A 23 -0.45 29.65 13.24
N THR A 24 -0.83 28.88 14.26
CA THR A 24 -1.69 27.69 14.14
C THR A 24 -2.87 27.73 15.14
N PRO A 25 -3.67 28.83 15.11
CA PRO A 25 -4.66 29.11 16.15
C PRO A 25 -5.78 28.05 16.25
N ARG A 26 -6.08 27.33 15.16
CA ARG A 26 -7.17 26.35 15.16
C ARG A 26 -6.73 25.09 15.92
N ILE A 27 -5.56 24.55 15.62
CA ILE A 27 -4.99 23.40 16.31
C ILE A 27 -4.62 23.75 17.75
N ASP A 28 -4.12 24.97 18.00
CA ASP A 28 -3.81 25.45 19.34
C ASP A 28 -5.06 25.45 20.25
N ALA A 29 -6.20 25.88 19.70
CA ALA A 29 -7.48 25.82 20.42
C ALA A 29 -7.92 24.38 20.70
N LEU A 30 -7.71 23.43 19.78
CA LEU A 30 -8.00 22.01 20.00
C LEU A 30 -7.09 21.42 21.08
N ALA A 31 -5.81 21.78 21.10
CA ALA A 31 -4.86 21.33 22.12
C ALA A 31 -5.23 21.87 23.51
N ALA A 32 -5.70 23.12 23.60
CA ALA A 32 -6.16 23.71 24.86
C ALA A 32 -7.47 23.10 25.37
N ALA A 33 -8.39 22.74 24.46
CA ALA A 33 -9.68 22.15 24.79
C ALA A 33 -9.67 20.60 24.82
N GLY A 34 -8.52 19.98 24.54
CA GLY A 34 -8.36 18.54 24.37
C GLY A 34 -7.14 18.01 25.11
N LEU A 35 -6.67 16.83 24.70
CA LEU A 35 -5.49 16.18 25.27
C LEU A 35 -4.30 16.38 24.34
N ARG A 36 -3.28 17.11 24.82
CA ARG A 36 -1.99 17.29 24.12
C ARG A 36 -0.99 16.24 24.60
N PHE A 37 -0.34 15.55 23.68
CA PHE A 37 0.69 14.56 24.00
C PHE A 37 2.08 15.17 23.81
N THR A 38 2.93 15.12 24.83
CA THR A 38 4.33 15.58 24.70
C THR A 38 5.24 14.46 24.21
N ASP A 39 4.90 13.19 24.45
CA ASP A 39 5.71 12.00 24.16
C ASP A 39 5.03 11.09 23.12
N ALA A 40 4.52 11.67 22.03
CA ALA A 40 3.97 10.92 20.91
C ALA A 40 5.06 10.58 19.88
N TYR A 41 5.04 9.35 19.36
CA TYR A 41 6.08 8.84 18.46
C TYR A 41 5.52 8.36 17.13
N ALA A 42 5.98 8.97 16.04
CA ALA A 42 5.91 8.37 14.72
C ALA A 42 6.53 6.97 14.74
N THR A 43 6.01 6.09 13.90
CA THR A 43 6.43 4.68 13.85
C THR A 43 7.69 4.48 13.01
N ALA A 44 8.10 5.47 12.22
CA ALA A 44 9.39 5.52 11.53
C ALA A 44 9.83 6.98 11.33
N ALA A 45 11.10 7.19 10.97
CA ALA A 45 11.63 8.52 10.67
C ALA A 45 11.35 9.02 9.24
N VAL A 46 10.54 8.28 8.47
CA VAL A 46 10.18 8.58 7.07
C VAL A 46 8.78 8.02 6.71
N CYS A 47 8.16 8.59 5.67
CA CYS A 47 6.75 8.46 5.36
C CYS A 47 6.23 7.01 5.17
N ALA A 48 6.76 6.25 4.19
CA ALA A 48 6.16 4.97 3.80
C ALA A 48 6.13 3.92 4.93
N PRO A 49 7.25 3.62 5.62
CA PRO A 49 7.22 2.70 6.77
C PRO A 49 6.41 3.26 7.94
N SER A 50 6.38 4.59 8.12
CA SER A 50 5.59 5.19 9.20
C SER A 50 4.09 4.94 8.99
N ARG A 51 3.60 5.24 7.77
CA ARG A 51 2.20 5.06 7.37
C ARG A 51 1.79 3.58 7.40
N CYS A 52 2.62 2.68 6.88
CA CYS A 52 2.37 1.24 6.96
C CYS A 52 2.20 0.75 8.40
N SER A 53 3.11 1.16 9.28
CA SER A 53 3.09 0.78 10.70
C SER A 53 1.90 1.38 11.45
N LEU A 54 1.56 2.65 11.17
CA LEU A 54 0.39 3.34 11.73
C LEU A 54 -0.93 2.69 11.33
N LEU A 55 -1.05 2.27 10.06
CA LEU A 55 -2.25 1.63 9.53
C LEU A 55 -2.48 0.23 10.11
N THR A 56 -1.39 -0.53 10.31
CA THR A 56 -1.42 -1.96 10.64
C THR A 56 -1.22 -2.27 12.12
N GLY A 57 -0.79 -1.29 12.92
CA GLY A 57 -0.46 -1.47 14.33
C GLY A 57 0.81 -2.28 14.58
N LEU A 58 1.62 -2.53 13.54
CA LEU A 58 2.92 -3.20 13.64
C LEU A 58 4.04 -2.17 13.67
N HIS A 59 5.06 -2.37 14.49
CA HIS A 59 6.28 -1.56 14.39
C HIS A 59 7.15 -2.00 13.20
N THR A 60 8.14 -1.21 12.81
CA THR A 60 8.97 -1.46 11.61
C THR A 60 9.77 -2.77 11.62
N GLY A 61 9.92 -3.43 12.78
CA GLY A 61 10.53 -4.77 12.87
C GLY A 61 9.64 -5.92 12.39
N HIS A 62 8.34 -5.66 12.24
CA HIS A 62 7.31 -6.61 11.84
C HIS A 62 6.56 -6.17 10.58
N ALA A 63 6.37 -4.87 10.38
CA ALA A 63 5.63 -4.29 9.25
C ALA A 63 6.18 -4.72 7.87
N THR A 64 5.28 -4.82 6.89
CA THR A 64 5.59 -5.25 5.51
C THR A 64 6.41 -4.21 4.74
N VAL A 65 6.13 -2.91 4.93
CA VAL A 65 6.87 -1.82 4.28
C VAL A 65 7.82 -1.19 5.30
N ARG A 66 9.14 -1.34 5.09
CA ARG A 66 10.19 -0.93 6.05
C ARG A 66 11.10 0.20 5.57
N ALA A 67 10.93 0.68 4.35
CA ALA A 67 11.72 1.75 3.76
C ALA A 67 10.89 2.55 2.75
N ASN A 68 11.29 3.80 2.50
CA ASN A 68 10.82 4.54 1.35
C ASN A 68 11.30 3.89 0.05
N PRO A 69 10.58 4.08 -1.07
CA PRO A 69 10.96 3.48 -2.34
C PRO A 69 12.28 4.04 -2.87
N SER A 70 13.19 3.13 -3.23
CA SER A 70 14.40 3.42 -4.03
C SER A 70 14.34 2.71 -5.40
N GLY A 71 13.14 2.63 -5.97
CA GLY A 71 12.78 1.77 -7.11
C GLY A 71 11.29 1.41 -7.02
N ALA A 72 10.95 0.14 -7.27
CA ALA A 72 9.59 -0.35 -7.02
C ALA A 72 9.17 -0.06 -5.57
N GLN A 73 7.92 0.37 -5.40
CA GLN A 73 7.39 0.70 -4.08
C GLN A 73 7.07 -0.57 -3.28
N GLY A 74 7.45 -0.59 -2.00
CA GLY A 74 6.90 -1.56 -1.06
C GLY A 74 5.39 -1.42 -0.98
N ALA A 75 4.68 -2.51 -0.75
CA ALA A 75 3.23 -2.56 -0.78
C ALA A 75 2.70 -3.35 0.41
N LEU A 76 1.51 -2.99 0.92
CA LEU A 76 0.76 -3.89 1.78
C LEU A 76 0.29 -5.12 0.98
N THR A 77 0.19 -6.24 1.66
CA THR A 77 -0.34 -7.49 1.09
C THR A 77 -1.82 -7.67 1.42
N ALA A 78 -2.46 -8.69 0.83
CA ALA A 78 -3.81 -9.09 1.19
C ALA A 78 -3.98 -9.40 2.69
N ASP A 79 -2.91 -9.89 3.34
CA ASP A 79 -2.89 -10.28 4.75
C ASP A 79 -2.73 -9.10 5.72
N ASP A 80 -2.32 -7.93 5.21
CA ASP A 80 -2.14 -6.75 6.04
C ASP A 80 -3.48 -6.10 6.40
N THR A 81 -3.92 -6.37 7.63
CA THR A 81 -5.13 -5.78 8.21
C THR A 81 -4.87 -4.34 8.65
N THR A 82 -5.75 -3.42 8.24
CA THR A 82 -5.71 -2.01 8.66
C THR A 82 -6.83 -1.66 9.65
N PHE A 83 -6.68 -0.53 10.36
CA PHE A 83 -7.77 -0.01 11.20
C PHE A 83 -9.05 0.30 10.44
N ALA A 84 -8.99 0.57 9.13
CA ALA A 84 -10.17 0.84 8.32
C ALA A 84 -11.00 -0.43 8.11
N GLN A 85 -10.35 -1.57 7.84
CA GLN A 85 -11.05 -2.87 7.78
C GLN A 85 -11.66 -3.26 9.13
N VAL A 86 -10.96 -2.96 10.23
CA VAL A 86 -11.45 -3.22 11.59
C VAL A 86 -12.71 -2.40 11.90
N LEU A 87 -12.70 -1.10 11.60
CA LEU A 87 -13.86 -0.22 11.82
C LEU A 87 -15.01 -0.47 10.84
N GLY A 88 -14.70 -0.75 9.57
CA GLY A 88 -15.68 -1.14 8.56
C GLY A 88 -16.47 -2.38 8.99
N ALA A 89 -15.84 -3.28 9.76
CA ALA A 89 -16.54 -4.44 10.32
C ALA A 89 -17.70 -4.08 11.26
N ARG A 90 -17.68 -2.87 11.85
CA ARG A 90 -18.74 -2.30 12.69
C ARG A 90 -19.70 -1.38 11.94
N GLY A 91 -19.60 -1.33 10.62
CA GLY A 91 -20.46 -0.49 9.79
C GLY A 91 -20.03 0.98 9.73
N TYR A 92 -18.79 1.30 10.10
CA TYR A 92 -18.24 2.62 9.83
C TYR A 92 -18.07 2.82 8.33
N ARG A 93 -18.48 3.98 7.82
CA ARG A 93 -18.04 4.45 6.50
C ARG A 93 -16.60 4.88 6.59
N THR A 94 -15.76 4.46 5.66
CA THR A 94 -14.31 4.68 5.73
C THR A 94 -13.81 5.47 4.54
N GLY A 95 -13.30 6.67 4.80
CA GLY A 95 -12.73 7.57 3.79
C GLY A 95 -11.24 7.80 4.03
N LEU A 96 -10.44 7.70 2.97
CA LEU A 96 -9.06 8.20 2.95
C LEU A 96 -8.94 9.34 1.95
N ILE A 97 -8.60 10.53 2.41
CA ILE A 97 -8.44 11.70 1.55
C ILE A 97 -7.01 12.23 1.68
N GLY A 98 -6.21 12.09 0.62
CA GLY A 98 -4.81 12.55 0.58
C GLY A 98 -3.80 11.48 0.18
N LYS A 99 -2.61 11.56 0.76
CA LYS A 99 -1.46 10.70 0.49
C LYS A 99 -1.62 9.33 1.17
N TRP A 100 -1.63 8.29 0.37
CA TRP A 100 -1.40 6.91 0.81
C TRP A 100 0.11 6.66 0.99
N GLY A 101 0.90 6.89 -0.07
CA GLY A 101 2.35 7.06 0.01
C GLY A 101 3.20 5.79 -0.13
N PHE A 102 2.63 4.67 -0.58
CA PHE A 102 3.32 3.43 -0.95
C PHE A 102 2.45 2.50 -1.83
N GLY A 103 3.00 1.38 -2.31
CA GLY A 103 2.34 0.39 -3.18
C GLY A 103 2.30 0.79 -4.66
N PRO A 104 2.13 -0.16 -5.60
CA PRO A 104 2.16 0.16 -7.02
C PRO A 104 1.02 1.11 -7.40
N GLU A 105 1.29 2.03 -8.32
CA GLU A 105 0.33 3.03 -8.81
C GLU A 105 -0.64 2.43 -9.85
N SER A 106 -1.37 1.38 -9.45
CA SER A 106 -2.31 0.64 -10.28
C SER A 106 -3.63 0.38 -9.55
N ALA A 107 -4.70 0.23 -10.33
CA ALA A 107 -6.01 -0.16 -9.82
C ALA A 107 -6.04 -1.65 -9.44
N GLY A 108 -6.91 -2.02 -8.50
CA GLY A 108 -7.23 -3.42 -8.20
C GLY A 108 -6.13 -4.24 -7.52
N GLN A 109 -5.05 -3.61 -7.07
CA GLN A 109 -3.95 -4.24 -6.35
C GLN A 109 -4.21 -4.31 -4.82
N ASP A 110 -3.61 -5.28 -4.12
CA ASP A 110 -3.92 -5.57 -2.72
C ASP A 110 -3.65 -4.40 -1.76
N SER A 111 -2.60 -3.63 -1.99
CA SER A 111 -2.23 -2.44 -1.23
C SER A 111 -3.08 -1.20 -1.57
N HIS A 112 -4.04 -1.28 -2.49
CA HIS A 112 -4.86 -0.14 -2.86
C HIS A 112 -5.71 0.29 -1.66
N PRO A 113 -5.93 1.58 -1.39
CA PRO A 113 -6.74 2.01 -0.24
C PRO A 113 -8.10 1.32 -0.15
N ASN A 114 -8.82 1.19 -1.29
CA ASN A 114 -10.08 0.45 -1.34
C ASN A 114 -9.96 -1.06 -1.03
N ALA A 115 -8.83 -1.70 -1.35
CA ALA A 115 -8.59 -3.09 -0.97
C ALA A 115 -8.22 -3.23 0.52
N ARG A 116 -7.72 -2.15 1.14
CA ARG A 116 -7.34 -2.05 2.56
C ARG A 116 -8.41 -1.40 3.43
N GLY A 117 -9.68 -1.49 3.03
CA GLY A 117 -10.85 -1.16 3.86
C GLY A 117 -11.31 0.29 3.84
N PHE A 118 -10.73 1.16 3.00
CA PHE A 118 -11.26 2.50 2.77
C PHE A 118 -12.27 2.48 1.61
N GLU A 119 -13.56 2.53 1.92
CA GLU A 119 -14.64 2.50 0.92
C GLU A 119 -14.55 3.67 -0.06
N GLU A 120 -14.11 4.83 0.41
CA GLU A 120 -13.83 6.01 -0.40
C GLU A 120 -12.35 6.39 -0.32
N PHE A 121 -11.73 6.60 -1.47
CA PHE A 121 -10.38 7.12 -1.58
C PHE A 121 -10.34 8.28 -2.58
N TYR A 122 -9.71 9.38 -2.19
CA TYR A 122 -9.36 10.47 -3.11
C TYR A 122 -7.95 11.01 -2.79
N GLY A 123 -7.00 10.86 -3.70
CA GLY A 123 -5.66 11.42 -3.51
C GLY A 123 -4.54 10.69 -4.25
N TYR A 124 -3.41 10.50 -3.56
CA TYR A 124 -2.17 9.98 -4.13
C TYR A 124 -1.87 8.57 -3.64
N ILE A 125 -1.63 7.63 -4.55
CA ILE A 125 -1.12 6.29 -4.18
C ILE A 125 0.41 6.35 -4.05
N ASP A 126 1.07 6.81 -5.10
CA ASP A 126 2.52 6.78 -5.25
C ASP A 126 3.25 7.85 -4.42
N HIS A 127 4.37 7.43 -3.82
CA HIS A 127 5.20 8.29 -2.97
C HIS A 127 5.77 9.51 -3.71
N GLY A 128 6.27 9.34 -4.94
CA GLY A 128 6.84 10.42 -5.74
C GLY A 128 5.78 11.32 -6.37
N HIS A 129 4.66 10.76 -6.82
CA HIS A 129 3.51 11.53 -7.31
C HIS A 129 2.96 12.46 -6.22
N ALA A 130 2.97 12.02 -4.95
CA ALA A 130 2.55 12.84 -3.82
C ALA A 130 3.39 14.12 -3.60
N HIS A 131 4.52 14.30 -4.28
CA HIS A 131 5.30 15.54 -4.26
C HIS A 131 4.78 16.61 -5.25
N GLN A 132 3.74 16.30 -6.04
CA GLN A 132 3.16 17.24 -7.00
C GLN A 132 1.95 17.95 -6.42
N TYR A 133 2.11 19.25 -6.14
CA TYR A 133 1.02 20.11 -5.63
C TYR A 133 0.02 20.55 -6.72
N TYR A 134 0.38 20.37 -7.99
CA TYR A 134 -0.46 20.61 -9.17
C TYR A 134 -0.41 19.39 -10.09
N PRO A 135 -0.92 18.23 -9.65
CA PRO A 135 -0.82 17.00 -10.42
C PRO A 135 -1.79 17.02 -11.60
N ALA A 136 -1.44 16.31 -12.68
CA ALA A 136 -2.31 16.15 -13.85
C ALA A 136 -3.51 15.22 -13.59
N TYR A 137 -3.48 14.43 -12.51
CA TYR A 137 -4.57 13.59 -12.07
C TYR A 137 -4.47 13.30 -10.57
N LEU A 138 -5.57 12.90 -9.96
CA LEU A 138 -5.60 12.24 -8.65
C LEU A 138 -6.35 10.91 -8.80
N TRP A 139 -6.15 10.00 -7.87
CA TRP A 139 -6.96 8.80 -7.80
C TRP A 139 -8.29 9.13 -7.13
N HIS A 140 -9.38 8.63 -7.70
CA HIS A 140 -10.69 8.58 -7.07
C HIS A 140 -11.16 7.13 -7.13
N ASN A 141 -11.09 6.48 -5.97
CA ASN A 141 -11.20 5.04 -5.84
C ASN A 141 -10.26 4.33 -6.83
N GLY A 142 -10.75 3.33 -7.56
CA GLY A 142 -9.95 2.55 -8.52
C GLY A 142 -9.66 3.23 -9.86
N ALA A 143 -9.91 4.54 -10.02
CA ALA A 143 -9.72 5.24 -11.29
C ALA A 143 -8.90 6.53 -11.11
N LYS A 144 -8.13 6.88 -12.16
CA LYS A 144 -7.48 8.19 -12.24
C LYS A 144 -8.49 9.23 -12.71
N GLU A 145 -8.75 10.22 -11.88
CA GLU A 145 -9.51 11.42 -12.19
C GLU A 145 -8.55 12.49 -12.73
N THR A 146 -8.63 12.80 -14.02
CA THR A 146 -7.76 13.81 -14.64
C THR A 146 -8.11 15.22 -14.14
N ILE A 147 -7.11 16.10 -14.08
CA ILE A 147 -7.25 17.50 -13.69
C ILE A 147 -6.84 18.35 -14.90
N PRO A 148 -7.78 18.66 -15.81
CA PRO A 148 -7.47 19.41 -17.04
C PRO A 148 -6.82 20.76 -16.78
N ALA A 149 -7.15 21.41 -15.66
CA ALA A 149 -6.56 22.67 -15.24
C ALA A 149 -5.04 22.60 -14.96
N ASN A 150 -4.50 21.39 -14.78
CA ASN A 150 -3.07 21.13 -14.59
C ASN A 150 -2.42 20.41 -15.78
N ALA A 151 -3.15 20.23 -16.88
CA ALA A 151 -2.61 19.58 -18.08
C ALA A 151 -1.40 20.37 -18.63
N ASN A 152 -0.44 19.65 -19.21
CA ASN A 152 0.76 20.22 -19.83
C ASN A 152 1.57 21.15 -18.91
N GLY A 153 1.60 20.87 -17.60
CA GLY A 153 2.35 21.67 -16.62
C GLY A 153 1.65 22.97 -16.19
N ALA A 154 0.39 23.18 -16.58
CA ALA A 154 -0.42 24.24 -16.01
C ALA A 154 -0.61 24.05 -14.50
N ARG A 155 -0.90 25.15 -13.80
CA ARG A 155 -1.05 25.19 -12.34
C ARG A 155 -2.41 25.76 -11.93
N GLY A 156 -3.46 25.35 -12.63
CA GLY A 156 -4.81 25.90 -12.46
C GLY A 156 -5.59 25.34 -11.27
N ALA A 157 -5.20 24.19 -10.71
CA ALA A 157 -5.86 23.57 -9.55
C ALA A 157 -4.85 23.06 -8.52
N TYR A 158 -4.91 23.63 -7.32
CA TYR A 158 -4.06 23.24 -6.20
C TYR A 158 -4.61 21.99 -5.51
N ALA A 159 -3.82 20.93 -5.39
CA ALA A 159 -4.27 19.65 -4.87
C ALA A 159 -4.76 19.71 -3.40
N PRO A 160 -4.10 20.40 -2.46
CA PRO A 160 -4.63 20.55 -1.10
C PRO A 160 -6.03 21.16 -1.04
N ASP A 161 -6.40 22.05 -1.95
CA ASP A 161 -7.77 22.58 -2.03
C ASP A 161 -8.78 21.54 -2.54
N LEU A 162 -8.37 20.68 -3.48
CA LEU A 162 -9.17 19.55 -3.94
C LEU A 162 -9.40 18.55 -2.79
N LEU A 163 -8.34 18.21 -2.06
CA LEU A 163 -8.40 17.33 -0.88
C LEU A 163 -9.32 17.91 0.20
N ARG A 164 -9.17 19.21 0.52
CA ARG A 164 -10.04 19.93 1.47
C ARG A 164 -11.51 19.81 1.08
N ARG A 165 -11.86 20.10 -0.18
CA ARG A 165 -13.24 19.98 -0.65
C ARG A 165 -13.79 18.56 -0.51
N LYS A 166 -13.00 17.54 -0.86
CA LYS A 166 -13.42 16.13 -0.76
C LYS A 166 -13.57 15.66 0.68
N ALA A 167 -12.69 16.08 1.58
CA ALA A 167 -12.81 15.76 3.00
C ALA A 167 -14.09 16.36 3.62
N LEU A 168 -14.41 17.61 3.28
CA LEU A 168 -15.61 18.29 3.76
C LEU A 168 -16.89 17.67 3.16
N ASP A 169 -16.89 17.33 1.88
CA ASP A 169 -17.98 16.61 1.21
C ASP A 169 -18.22 15.21 1.82
N PHE A 170 -17.16 14.49 2.17
CA PHE A 170 -17.28 13.20 2.86
C PHE A 170 -18.01 13.34 4.21
N VAL A 171 -17.65 14.35 5.02
CA VAL A 171 -18.33 14.63 6.28
C VAL A 171 -19.81 14.98 6.04
N ASP A 172 -20.13 15.77 5.02
CA ASP A 172 -21.51 16.14 4.68
C ASP A 172 -22.37 14.92 4.34
N ARG A 173 -21.86 14.04 3.46
CA ARG A 173 -22.61 12.88 2.98
C ARG A 173 -22.84 11.83 4.07
N HIS A 174 -21.90 11.71 5.00
CA HIS A 174 -21.93 10.67 6.03
C HIS A 174 -22.34 11.20 7.41
N ALA A 175 -22.87 12.42 7.51
CA ALA A 175 -23.27 13.02 8.78
C ALA A 175 -24.34 12.23 9.57
N ALA A 176 -25.10 11.36 8.90
CA ALA A 176 -26.15 10.55 9.52
C ALA A 176 -25.70 9.14 9.94
N GLU A 177 -24.43 8.78 9.75
CA GLU A 177 -23.89 7.45 10.00
C GLU A 177 -22.47 7.53 10.61
N PRO A 178 -22.02 6.52 11.37
CA PRO A 178 -20.67 6.53 11.92
C PRO A 178 -19.64 6.46 10.78
N PHE A 179 -18.64 7.34 10.83
CA PHE A 179 -17.57 7.34 9.84
C PHE A 179 -16.17 7.44 10.46
N LEU A 180 -15.20 6.96 9.69
CA LEU A 180 -13.78 7.20 9.84
C LEU A 180 -13.34 8.05 8.64
N LEU A 181 -12.86 9.27 8.91
CA LEU A 181 -12.12 10.07 7.94
C LEU A 181 -10.64 10.03 8.30
N PHE A 182 -9.82 9.41 7.45
CA PHE A 182 -8.36 9.49 7.50
C PHE A 182 -7.88 10.52 6.48
N LEU A 183 -7.56 11.72 6.96
CA LEU A 183 -7.18 12.87 6.17
C LEU A 183 -5.67 13.03 6.20
N THR A 184 -5.01 12.81 5.07
CA THR A 184 -3.54 12.74 4.97
C THR A 184 -3.01 13.72 3.93
N PRO A 185 -3.22 15.04 4.09
CA PRO A 185 -2.76 16.01 3.09
C PRO A 185 -1.24 15.95 2.93
N THR A 186 -0.74 16.39 1.78
CA THR A 186 0.71 16.41 1.48
C THR A 186 1.46 17.52 2.20
N VAL A 187 0.77 18.42 2.92
CA VAL A 187 1.41 19.53 3.62
C VAL A 187 1.92 19.11 5.02
N PRO A 188 3.03 19.67 5.51
CA PRO A 188 3.89 20.67 4.85
C PRO A 188 5.03 20.15 3.96
N HIS A 189 5.09 18.84 3.65
CA HIS A 189 6.17 18.23 2.86
C HIS A 189 6.59 19.01 1.61
N ALA A 190 7.90 19.01 1.34
CA ALA A 190 8.49 19.62 0.14
C ALA A 190 7.90 19.07 -1.19
N PRO A 191 7.93 19.85 -2.29
CA PRO A 191 8.37 21.24 -2.36
C PRO A 191 7.38 22.18 -1.66
N SER A 192 7.86 23.32 -1.19
CA SER A 192 7.02 24.38 -0.61
C SER A 192 6.29 25.18 -1.70
N ASP A 193 5.55 24.48 -2.55
CA ASP A 193 4.89 25.03 -3.73
C ASP A 193 3.44 25.41 -3.39
N VAL A 194 3.22 26.69 -3.11
CA VAL A 194 1.92 27.25 -2.72
C VAL A 194 1.45 28.31 -3.73
N PRO A 195 0.13 28.47 -3.94
CA PRO A 195 -0.39 29.54 -4.79
C PRO A 195 -0.17 30.94 -4.19
N ASP A 196 -0.15 31.04 -2.85
CA ASP A 196 0.04 32.28 -2.11
C ASP A 196 0.76 32.00 -0.78
N THR A 197 1.67 32.88 -0.40
CA THR A 197 2.39 32.84 0.90
C THR A 197 1.70 33.67 1.97
N GLY A 198 0.66 34.44 1.61
CA GLY A 198 -0.24 35.13 2.54
C GLY A 198 0.49 36.03 3.54
N ALA A 199 0.27 35.78 4.83
CA ALA A 199 0.84 36.56 5.93
C ALA A 199 2.39 36.54 5.97
N TYR A 200 3.03 35.65 5.22
CA TYR A 200 4.48 35.49 5.18
C TYR A 200 5.14 36.19 3.98
N ALA A 201 4.38 36.75 3.04
CA ALA A 201 4.90 37.36 1.82
C ALA A 201 5.95 38.47 2.07
N SER A 202 5.73 39.27 3.11
CA SER A 202 6.61 40.39 3.51
C SER A 202 7.76 39.99 4.45
N ARG A 203 7.84 38.72 4.87
CA ARG A 203 8.92 38.25 5.75
C ARG A 203 10.24 38.21 4.99
N ASN A 204 11.33 38.57 5.66
CA ASN A 204 12.67 38.44 5.11
C ASN A 204 13.20 37.00 5.24
N TRP A 205 12.50 36.06 4.59
CA TRP A 205 12.81 34.63 4.54
C TRP A 205 12.98 34.20 3.08
N SER A 206 13.58 33.03 2.85
CA SER A 206 13.59 32.41 1.51
C SER A 206 12.15 32.09 1.05
N GLU A 207 11.93 31.99 -0.25
CA GLU A 207 10.61 31.61 -0.79
C GLU A 207 10.17 30.22 -0.31
N ALA A 208 11.12 29.27 -0.17
CA ALA A 208 10.84 27.96 0.41
C ALA A 208 10.32 28.08 1.86
N ASN A 209 10.96 28.90 2.69
CA ASN A 209 10.52 29.11 4.07
C ASN A 209 9.15 29.81 4.15
N LYS A 210 8.88 30.79 3.29
CA LYS A 210 7.55 31.42 3.21
C LYS A 210 6.48 30.41 2.78
N GLY A 211 6.79 29.58 1.79
CA GLY A 211 5.90 28.52 1.31
C GLY A 211 5.62 27.48 2.39
N HIS A 212 6.65 27.03 3.12
CA HIS A 212 6.53 26.09 4.24
C HIS A 212 5.62 26.63 5.35
N ALA A 213 5.86 27.87 5.78
CA ALA A 213 5.03 28.53 6.78
C ALA A 213 3.56 28.67 6.32
N ALA A 214 3.34 28.95 5.03
CA ALA A 214 2.02 28.97 4.43
C ALA A 214 1.37 27.59 4.41
N GLN A 215 2.10 26.52 4.08
CA GLN A 215 1.61 25.13 4.12
C GLN A 215 1.20 24.69 5.52
N VAL A 216 1.98 25.03 6.55
CA VAL A 216 1.59 24.75 7.95
C VAL A 216 0.33 25.52 8.34
N SER A 217 0.18 26.78 7.89
CA SER A 217 -1.04 27.57 8.12
C SER A 217 -2.26 27.01 7.36
N LEU A 218 -2.05 26.47 6.16
CA LEU A 218 -3.08 25.77 5.38
C LEU A 218 -3.52 24.48 6.09
N PHE A 219 -2.58 23.75 6.70
CA PHE A 219 -2.89 22.57 7.50
C PHE A 219 -3.76 22.92 8.71
N ASP A 220 -3.40 23.98 9.44
CA ASP A 220 -4.20 24.50 10.56
C ASP A 220 -5.63 24.86 10.13
N ALA A 221 -5.75 25.60 9.01
CA ALA A 221 -7.05 25.97 8.46
C ALA A 221 -7.89 24.74 8.09
N LEU A 222 -7.29 23.76 7.40
CA LEU A 222 -7.95 22.52 6.99
C LEU A 222 -8.50 21.74 8.20
N VAL A 223 -7.71 21.59 9.26
CA VAL A 223 -8.18 20.98 10.52
C VAL A 223 -9.35 21.79 11.09
N GLY A 224 -9.21 23.12 11.08
CA GLY A 224 -10.25 24.04 11.50
C GLY A 224 -11.57 23.88 10.76
N ASP A 225 -11.55 23.70 9.45
CA ASP A 225 -12.77 23.54 8.64
C ASP A 225 -13.45 22.21 8.89
N VAL A 226 -12.68 21.13 9.09
CA VAL A 226 -13.24 19.83 9.45
C VAL A 226 -13.98 19.94 10.78
N VAL A 227 -13.36 20.60 11.78
CA VAL A 227 -14.02 20.87 13.07
C VAL A 227 -15.29 21.68 12.87
N ASP A 228 -15.24 22.79 12.13
CA ASP A 228 -16.42 23.62 11.87
C ASP A 228 -17.52 22.84 11.15
N ARG A 229 -17.15 21.91 10.26
CA ARG A 229 -18.12 21.06 9.59
C ARG A 229 -18.76 20.04 10.52
N LEU A 230 -17.99 19.42 11.40
CA LEU A 230 -18.51 18.55 12.44
C LEU A 230 -19.51 19.31 13.33
N ARG A 231 -19.17 20.55 13.73
CA ARG A 231 -20.07 21.42 14.52
C ARG A 231 -21.36 21.72 13.78
N ALA A 232 -21.27 22.08 12.50
CA ALA A 232 -22.44 22.41 11.67
C ALA A 232 -23.44 21.25 11.55
N HIS A 233 -22.96 20.01 11.59
CA HIS A 233 -23.79 18.80 11.59
C HIS A 233 -24.14 18.28 13.00
N GLY A 234 -23.71 18.97 14.07
CA GLY A 234 -23.96 18.54 15.45
C GLY A 234 -23.20 17.27 15.86
N LEU A 235 -22.06 16.99 15.23
CA LEU A 235 -21.27 15.76 15.42
C LEU A 235 -20.13 15.90 16.43
N GLU A 236 -19.91 17.10 16.98
CA GLU A 236 -18.77 17.38 17.87
C GLU A 236 -18.74 16.51 19.12
N ASP A 237 -19.90 16.26 19.76
CA ASP A 237 -20.01 15.46 20.98
C ASP A 237 -19.92 13.93 20.75
N ASP A 238 -19.96 13.50 19.48
CA ASP A 238 -19.84 12.08 19.06
C ASP A 238 -18.62 11.84 18.17
N THR A 239 -17.65 12.77 18.16
CA THR A 239 -16.43 12.63 17.38
C THR A 239 -15.19 12.69 18.27
N VAL A 240 -14.29 11.71 18.07
CA VAL A 240 -12.88 11.85 18.44
C VAL A 240 -12.10 12.25 17.19
N LEU A 241 -11.37 13.35 17.29
CA LEU A 241 -10.45 13.88 16.29
C LEU A 241 -9.02 13.80 16.80
N LEU A 242 -8.12 13.25 15.99
CA LEU A 242 -6.68 13.17 16.26
C LEU A 242 -5.92 13.97 15.20
N VAL A 243 -4.96 14.80 15.60
CA VAL A 243 -4.06 15.53 14.68
C VAL A 243 -2.62 15.16 15.03
N THR A 244 -1.85 14.68 14.05
CA THR A 244 -0.45 14.26 14.24
C THR A 244 0.36 14.40 12.95
N SER A 245 1.65 14.06 13.00
CA SER A 245 2.56 13.96 11.85
C SER A 245 3.03 12.52 11.60
N ASP A 246 3.43 12.20 10.37
CA ASP A 246 4.00 10.91 10.01
C ASP A 246 5.49 10.75 10.37
N ASN A 247 6.23 11.84 10.49
CA ASN A 247 7.60 11.90 11.00
C ASN A 247 8.00 13.33 11.40
N GLY A 248 9.24 13.51 11.85
CA GLY A 248 9.84 14.81 12.12
C GLY A 248 9.96 15.73 10.89
N PRO A 249 10.44 16.96 11.09
CA PRO A 249 10.46 18.00 10.06
C PRO A 249 11.49 17.72 8.98
N HIS A 250 11.24 18.26 7.79
CA HIS A 250 12.08 18.09 6.62
C HIS A 250 12.96 19.32 6.35
N GLU A 251 13.98 19.14 5.51
CA GLU A 251 14.81 20.23 4.98
C GLU A 251 14.86 20.25 3.44
N GLU A 252 14.16 19.30 2.82
CA GLU A 252 13.98 19.19 1.38
C GLU A 252 13.40 20.49 0.79
N GLY A 253 13.75 20.78 -0.47
CA GLY A 253 13.22 21.95 -1.17
C GLY A 253 13.78 23.30 -0.69
N GLY A 254 14.81 23.31 0.16
CA GLY A 254 15.46 24.55 0.62
C GLY A 254 14.83 25.15 1.88
N VAL A 255 13.99 24.38 2.59
CA VAL A 255 13.44 24.76 3.89
C VAL A 255 14.53 24.72 4.95
N ASP A 256 14.49 25.71 5.85
CA ASP A 256 15.33 25.78 7.03
C ASP A 256 14.51 25.45 8.29
N PRO A 257 14.50 24.19 8.76
CA PRO A 257 13.74 23.81 9.96
C PRO A 257 14.25 24.51 11.24
N ASP A 258 15.50 24.99 11.27
CA ASP A 258 16.05 25.67 12.44
C ASP A 258 15.53 27.11 12.56
N LEU A 259 15.20 27.76 11.44
CA LEU A 259 14.53 29.08 11.44
C LEU A 259 13.22 29.04 12.23
N PHE A 260 12.47 27.94 12.08
CA PHE A 260 11.17 27.77 12.70
C PHE A 260 11.26 27.05 14.05
N ASP A 261 12.43 26.64 14.53
CA ASP A 261 12.54 25.78 15.72
C ASP A 261 11.66 24.51 15.57
N SER A 262 11.63 23.90 14.36
CA SER A 262 10.67 22.85 13.99
C SER A 262 10.75 21.60 14.86
N ASN A 263 11.85 21.39 15.58
CA ASN A 263 12.03 20.27 16.52
C ASN A 263 11.95 20.68 18.00
N GLY A 264 11.87 21.98 18.30
CA GLY A 264 12.04 22.49 19.65
C GLY A 264 13.36 21.97 20.29
N PRO A 265 13.32 21.42 21.51
CA PRO A 265 14.53 20.94 22.19
C PRO A 265 15.07 19.60 21.67
N LEU A 266 14.42 18.99 20.68
CA LEU A 266 14.73 17.63 20.22
C LEU A 266 15.80 17.62 19.13
N ARG A 267 16.64 16.58 19.11
CA ARG A 267 17.73 16.45 18.13
C ARG A 267 17.31 15.64 16.91
N GLY A 268 17.83 16.02 15.74
CA GLY A 268 17.60 15.31 14.48
C GLY A 268 16.37 15.78 13.72
N TYR A 269 16.27 15.38 12.45
CA TYR A 269 15.18 15.74 11.53
C TYR A 269 14.62 14.45 10.92
N LYS A 270 13.72 14.57 9.93
CA LYS A 270 13.34 13.45 9.05
C LYS A 270 14.59 12.65 8.65
N ARG A 271 14.45 11.31 8.64
CA ARG A 271 15.50 10.27 8.47
C ARG A 271 16.35 9.99 9.71
N ASN A 272 16.45 10.85 10.72
CA ASN A 272 17.20 10.52 11.93
C ASN A 272 16.35 9.67 12.89
N LEU A 273 16.96 8.73 13.61
CA LEU A 273 16.28 7.99 14.70
C LEU A 273 16.41 8.68 16.07
N TYR A 274 16.99 9.89 16.11
CA TYR A 274 16.93 10.79 17.26
C TYR A 274 15.52 11.36 17.44
N GLU A 275 15.22 11.93 18.61
CA GLU A 275 13.89 12.34 19.04
C GLU A 275 13.22 13.27 18.01
N GLY A 276 13.93 14.23 17.44
CA GLY A 276 13.38 15.16 16.45
C GLY A 276 12.96 14.49 15.14
N GLY A 277 13.48 13.32 14.81
CA GLY A 277 13.06 12.57 13.62
C GLY A 277 11.81 11.69 13.81
N ILE A 278 11.51 11.29 15.05
CA ILE A 278 10.46 10.30 15.36
C ILE A 278 9.45 10.75 16.42
N ARG A 279 9.70 11.80 17.20
CA ARG A 279 8.76 12.37 18.17
C ARG A 279 8.00 13.50 17.50
N VAL A 280 6.68 13.38 17.46
CA VAL A 280 5.79 14.22 16.63
C VAL A 280 4.75 14.90 17.52
N PRO A 281 4.10 15.99 17.07
CA PRO A 281 2.96 16.52 17.81
C PRO A 281 1.79 15.53 17.71
N LEU A 282 1.00 15.41 18.78
CA LEU A 282 -0.27 14.68 18.77
C LEU A 282 -1.28 15.39 19.67
N VAL A 283 -2.40 15.77 19.08
CA VAL A 283 -3.54 16.39 19.77
C VAL A 283 -4.77 15.52 19.58
N ALA A 284 -5.43 15.19 20.68
CA ALA A 284 -6.75 14.56 20.65
C ALA A 284 -7.82 15.54 21.12
N TRP A 285 -8.92 15.63 20.39
CA TRP A 285 -10.04 16.51 20.69
C TRP A 285 -11.38 15.78 20.48
N GLY A 286 -12.36 16.13 21.30
CA GLY A 286 -13.71 15.55 21.24
C GLY A 286 -14.49 15.93 22.50
N PRO A 287 -15.34 16.96 22.46
CA PRO A 287 -16.16 17.36 23.60
C PRO A 287 -16.91 16.17 24.23
N GLY A 288 -16.79 16.02 25.55
CA GLY A 288 -17.39 14.88 26.29
C GLY A 288 -16.75 13.50 26.02
N ARG A 289 -15.88 13.35 25.02
CA ARG A 289 -15.20 12.10 24.64
C ARG A 289 -13.72 12.08 25.03
N VAL A 290 -13.07 13.24 24.98
CA VAL A 290 -11.67 13.44 25.32
C VAL A 290 -11.58 14.35 26.52
N ARG A 291 -10.92 13.88 27.58
CA ARG A 291 -10.64 14.67 28.77
C ARG A 291 -9.51 15.66 28.48
N PRO A 292 -9.72 16.99 28.67
CA PRO A 292 -8.67 17.96 28.45
C PRO A 292 -7.47 17.76 29.37
N GLY A 293 -6.26 17.98 28.86
CA GLY A 293 -5.04 17.86 29.65
C GLY A 293 -3.75 17.75 28.83
N THR A 294 -2.69 17.28 29.48
CA THR A 294 -1.42 16.93 28.84
C THR A 294 -1.00 15.53 29.28
N SER A 295 -0.48 14.74 28.33
CA SER A 295 0.06 13.41 28.56
C SER A 295 1.53 13.34 28.14
N ASP A 296 2.39 12.97 29.08
CA ASP A 296 3.83 12.70 28.88
C ASP A 296 4.12 11.20 28.71
N ARG A 297 3.07 10.39 28.63
CA ARG A 297 3.19 8.97 28.43
C ARG A 297 3.68 8.68 27.00
N PRO A 298 4.73 7.86 26.83
CA PRO A 298 5.16 7.38 25.52
C PRO A 298 3.99 6.73 24.77
N THR A 299 3.63 7.32 23.63
CA THR A 299 2.47 6.92 22.83
C THR A 299 2.90 6.77 21.37
N PRO A 300 3.34 5.57 20.94
CA PRO A 300 3.67 5.32 19.54
C PRO A 300 2.41 5.29 18.67
N LEU A 301 2.51 5.77 17.43
CA LEU A 301 1.38 5.75 16.50
C LEU A 301 1.01 4.33 16.01
N THR A 302 1.76 3.28 16.40
CA THR A 302 1.32 1.87 16.29
C THR A 302 0.06 1.61 17.11
N ASP A 303 -0.18 2.41 18.15
CA ASP A 303 -1.33 2.28 19.05
C ASP A 303 -2.64 2.70 18.40
N LEU A 304 -2.58 3.35 17.23
CA LEU A 304 -3.77 3.88 16.58
C LEU A 304 -4.77 2.78 16.21
N LEU A 305 -4.32 1.65 15.65
CA LEU A 305 -5.22 0.55 15.28
C LEU A 305 -6.02 0.00 16.49
N PRO A 306 -5.38 -0.49 17.57
CA PRO A 306 -6.12 -0.99 18.72
C PRO A 306 -6.93 0.10 19.43
N THR A 307 -6.46 1.36 19.42
CA THR A 307 -7.20 2.50 20.00
C THR A 307 -8.51 2.76 19.25
N LEU A 308 -8.44 2.87 17.93
CA LEU A 308 -9.61 3.10 17.09
C LEU A 308 -10.59 1.91 17.18
N ALA A 309 -10.05 0.68 17.21
CA ALA A 309 -10.87 -0.51 17.41
C ALA A 309 -11.65 -0.45 18.73
N GLU A 310 -11.00 -0.10 19.84
CA GLU A 310 -11.66 0.02 21.15
C GLU A 310 -12.72 1.14 21.16
N LEU A 311 -12.38 2.34 20.66
CA LEU A 311 -13.32 3.46 20.59
C LEU A 311 -14.55 3.14 19.73
N GLY A 312 -14.39 2.33 18.69
CA GLY A 312 -15.47 1.92 17.78
C GLY A 312 -16.18 0.64 18.21
N GLY A 313 -15.78 0.05 19.34
CA GLY A 313 -16.28 -1.25 19.79
C GLY A 313 -15.94 -2.41 18.83
N ALA A 314 -15.00 -2.24 17.91
CA ALA A 314 -14.59 -3.24 16.95
C ALA A 314 -13.61 -4.26 17.56
N PRO A 315 -13.64 -5.52 17.10
CA PRO A 315 -12.66 -6.51 17.55
C PRO A 315 -11.27 -6.17 16.98
N ALA A 316 -10.29 -5.88 17.84
CA ALA A 316 -8.92 -5.69 17.42
C ALA A 316 -8.25 -7.04 17.04
N PRO A 317 -7.42 -7.09 15.98
CA PRO A 317 -6.53 -8.22 15.71
C PRO A 317 -5.54 -8.43 16.87
N THR A 318 -5.13 -9.68 17.11
CA THR A 318 -4.17 -10.03 18.18
C THR A 318 -2.71 -10.05 17.74
N ASP A 319 -2.46 -9.99 16.43
CA ASP A 319 -1.14 -10.04 15.81
C ASP A 319 -0.58 -8.63 15.55
N VAL A 320 -0.85 -7.68 16.44
CA VAL A 320 -0.36 -6.30 16.37
C VAL A 320 0.56 -5.98 17.53
N ASP A 321 1.49 -5.06 17.34
CA ASP A 321 2.42 -4.59 18.37
C ASP A 321 1.80 -3.46 19.22
N GLY A 322 0.88 -2.69 18.64
CA GLY A 322 0.22 -1.57 19.29
C GLY A 322 -0.63 -1.96 20.50
N LEU A 323 -0.80 -1.01 21.41
CA LEU A 323 -1.68 -1.12 22.59
C LEU A 323 -2.72 0.00 22.56
N SER A 324 -3.93 -0.26 23.03
CA SER A 324 -4.97 0.78 23.02
C SER A 324 -4.64 1.91 24.01
N ALA A 325 -4.65 3.13 23.49
CA ALA A 325 -4.54 4.37 24.23
C ALA A 325 -5.92 5.00 24.56
N ALA A 326 -7.04 4.34 24.24
CA ALA A 326 -8.39 4.86 24.49
C ALA A 326 -8.66 5.24 25.96
N PRO A 327 -8.13 4.52 26.98
CA PRO A 327 -8.25 4.96 28.37
C PRO A 327 -7.57 6.30 28.67
N LEU A 328 -6.51 6.70 27.95
CA LEU A 328 -5.90 8.03 28.10
C LEU A 328 -6.86 9.12 27.65
N LEU A 329 -7.58 8.88 26.56
CA LEU A 329 -8.51 9.85 25.99
C LEU A 329 -9.68 10.12 26.93
N THR A 330 -10.25 9.08 27.53
CA THR A 330 -11.45 9.17 28.37
C THR A 330 -11.15 9.47 29.84
N GLY A 331 -9.87 9.49 30.25
CA GLY A 331 -9.47 9.68 31.64
C GLY A 331 -9.69 8.44 32.53
N GLY A 332 -9.76 7.25 31.91
CA GLY A 332 -9.87 5.97 32.60
C GLY A 332 -8.57 5.55 33.32
N THR A 333 -8.63 4.49 34.12
CA THR A 333 -7.49 4.01 34.92
C THR A 333 -6.48 3.22 34.08
N GLU A 334 -5.21 3.65 34.11
CA GLU A 334 -3.99 2.90 33.73
C GLU A 334 -4.04 2.15 32.37
N PRO A 335 -3.81 2.83 31.23
CA PRO A 335 -3.75 2.18 29.92
C PRO A 335 -2.58 1.18 29.82
N ALA A 336 -2.71 0.14 29.00
CA ALA A 336 -1.67 -0.87 28.78
C ALA A 336 -0.37 -0.26 28.23
N ARG A 337 0.76 -0.45 28.93
CA ARG A 337 2.06 0.16 28.58
C ARG A 337 2.91 -0.78 27.75
N HIS A 338 3.62 -0.22 26.78
CA HIS A 338 4.68 -0.91 26.06
C HIS A 338 5.84 -1.22 26.98
N ASP A 339 6.40 -2.43 26.86
CA ASP A 339 7.66 -2.77 27.53
C ASP A 339 8.83 -1.97 26.96
N HIS A 340 8.84 -1.77 25.64
CA HIS A 340 9.77 -0.93 24.89
C HIS A 340 9.16 -0.53 23.55
N LEU A 341 9.73 0.50 22.91
CA LEU A 341 9.40 0.96 21.56
C LEU A 341 10.59 0.69 20.64
N TYR A 342 10.36 0.29 19.39
CA TYR A 342 11.41 -0.08 18.43
C TYR A 342 11.23 0.63 17.08
N TRP A 343 12.35 1.07 16.50
CA TRP A 343 12.41 1.67 15.17
C TRP A 343 13.55 1.08 14.36
N TYR A 344 13.33 0.99 13.06
CA TYR A 344 14.29 0.57 12.05
C TYR A 344 14.34 1.61 10.93
N ARG A 345 15.54 1.85 10.41
CA ARG A 345 15.76 2.71 9.25
C ARG A 345 16.69 2.04 8.25
N ASP A 346 16.21 1.95 7.02
CA ASP A 346 17.00 1.60 5.84
C ASP A 346 16.76 2.60 4.70
N GLU A 347 17.19 3.85 4.94
CA GLU A 347 16.98 4.97 4.03
C GLU A 347 18.22 5.23 3.17
N ARG A 348 18.00 5.50 1.88
CA ARG A 348 19.08 5.86 0.93
C ARG A 348 19.23 7.37 0.78
N GLY A 349 18.13 8.10 0.88
CA GLY A 349 18.12 9.55 0.80
C GLY A 349 18.87 10.15 1.98
N VAL A 350 19.71 11.13 1.71
CA VAL A 350 20.45 11.85 2.76
C VAL A 350 20.39 13.34 2.44
N THR A 351 20.08 14.13 3.46
CA THR A 351 20.15 15.59 3.44
C THR A 351 21.29 16.07 4.35
N SER A 352 21.80 17.27 4.14
CA SER A 352 23.03 17.74 4.79
C SER A 352 22.91 17.86 6.30
N ARG A 353 21.82 18.44 6.84
CA ARG A 353 21.63 18.53 8.29
C ARG A 353 21.33 17.17 8.91
N ALA A 354 20.48 16.35 8.28
CA ALA A 354 20.21 15.00 8.77
C ALA A 354 21.51 14.17 8.87
N ASN A 355 22.40 14.26 7.86
CA ASN A 355 23.69 13.58 7.90
C ASN A 355 24.62 14.13 8.98
N ALA A 356 24.64 15.45 9.17
CA ALA A 356 25.41 16.08 10.23
C ALA A 356 24.96 15.61 11.62
N GLN A 357 23.65 15.54 11.86
CA GLN A 357 23.09 15.04 13.11
C GLN A 357 23.47 13.58 13.38
N ASP A 358 23.54 12.75 12.34
CA ASP A 358 23.98 11.37 12.44
C ASP A 358 25.51 11.18 12.48
N ARG A 359 26.30 12.25 12.50
CA ARG A 359 27.77 12.19 12.39
C ARG A 359 28.23 11.45 11.13
N GLN A 360 27.61 11.80 9.99
CA GLN A 360 27.87 11.26 8.65
C GLN A 360 27.41 9.80 8.44
N ARG A 361 26.46 9.32 9.25
CA ARG A 361 25.90 7.95 9.18
C ARG A 361 24.44 7.90 8.73
N ALA A 362 23.88 8.96 8.13
CA ALA A 362 22.46 8.96 7.74
C ALA A 362 22.12 7.92 6.66
N GLY A 363 23.07 7.58 5.79
CA GLY A 363 22.93 6.50 4.81
C GLY A 363 23.22 5.10 5.36
N TRP A 364 23.57 4.97 6.64
CA TRP A 364 23.79 3.68 7.29
C TRP A 364 22.47 3.09 7.75
N LEU A 365 22.39 1.77 7.77
CA LEU A 365 21.29 1.07 8.40
C LEU A 365 21.30 1.41 9.89
N ALA A 366 20.15 1.73 10.45
CA ALA A 366 20.05 2.13 11.85
C ALA A 366 18.86 1.51 12.57
N GLU A 367 18.99 1.34 13.88
CA GLU A 367 17.92 0.93 14.76
C GLU A 367 17.89 1.84 15.99
N ALA A 368 16.70 2.04 16.55
CA ALA A 368 16.54 2.72 17.83
C ALA A 368 15.54 1.97 18.71
N LEU A 369 15.71 2.11 20.02
CA LEU A 369 14.83 1.51 21.01
C LEU A 369 14.72 2.41 22.22
N ARG A 370 13.49 2.63 22.69
CA ARG A 370 13.18 3.34 23.94
C ARG A 370 12.61 2.36 24.96
N LYS A 371 13.21 2.30 26.14
CA LYS A 371 12.69 1.58 27.31
C LYS A 371 12.76 2.49 28.52
N ASP A 372 11.59 2.81 29.08
CA ASP A 372 11.44 3.80 30.15
C ASP A 372 12.08 5.15 29.77
N ARG A 373 13.09 5.57 30.55
CA ARG A 373 13.90 6.79 30.32
C ARG A 373 15.07 6.60 29.38
N TRP A 374 15.43 5.35 29.06
CA TRP A 374 16.61 5.04 28.27
C TRP A 374 16.26 4.92 26.79
N LYS A 375 17.09 5.53 25.94
CA LYS A 375 17.03 5.35 24.50
C LYS A 375 18.39 4.98 23.95
N ALA A 376 18.44 3.91 23.16
CA ALA A 376 19.62 3.53 22.42
C ALA A 376 19.39 3.75 20.91
N VAL A 377 20.43 4.21 20.22
CA VAL A 377 20.46 4.31 18.76
C VAL A 377 21.71 3.60 18.28
N ARG A 378 21.59 2.75 17.26
CA ARG A 378 22.74 2.05 16.69
C ARG A 378 22.80 2.12 15.18
N PHE A 379 24.02 2.10 14.64
CA PHE A 379 24.31 2.26 13.22
C PHE A 379 25.23 1.15 12.71
N ALA A 380 24.84 0.52 11.60
CA ALA A 380 25.63 -0.50 10.91
C ALA A 380 26.31 0.11 9.67
N PRO A 381 27.65 -0.03 9.52
CA PRO A 381 28.41 0.58 8.43
C PRO A 381 28.09 0.01 7.04
N VAL A 382 27.44 -1.15 7.00
CA VAL A 382 26.90 -1.75 5.79
C VAL A 382 25.42 -2.05 5.99
N ARG A 383 24.68 -2.16 4.89
CA ARG A 383 23.23 -2.44 4.90
C ARG A 383 22.96 -3.92 5.10
N ASP A 384 23.52 -4.46 6.17
CA ASP A 384 23.33 -5.83 6.60
C ASP A 384 23.00 -5.82 8.10
N ARG A 385 21.74 -6.14 8.42
CA ARG A 385 21.29 -6.23 9.80
C ARG A 385 21.96 -7.40 10.53
N ALA A 386 22.39 -8.45 9.82
CA ALA A 386 23.02 -9.63 10.42
C ALA A 386 24.46 -9.39 10.89
N LEU A 387 25.03 -8.19 10.63
CA LEU A 387 26.34 -7.79 11.16
C LEU A 387 26.46 -8.08 12.66
N PRO A 388 27.58 -8.66 13.14
CA PRO A 388 27.84 -8.87 14.56
C PRO A 388 27.73 -7.58 15.36
N ASP A 389 27.13 -7.61 16.55
CA ASP A 389 26.86 -6.40 17.37
C ASP A 389 28.13 -5.57 17.65
N ALA A 390 29.30 -6.19 17.75
CA ALA A 390 30.58 -5.50 17.94
C ALA A 390 30.99 -4.59 16.76
N GLN A 391 30.37 -4.75 15.59
CA GLN A 391 30.60 -3.91 14.40
C GLN A 391 29.57 -2.78 14.27
N TRP A 392 28.55 -2.76 15.13
CA TRP A 392 27.61 -1.65 15.21
C TRP A 392 28.17 -0.56 16.11
N GLN A 393 27.94 0.69 15.73
CA GLN A 393 28.18 1.82 16.62
C GLN A 393 26.90 2.07 17.41
N VAL A 394 26.98 2.07 18.74
CA VAL A 394 25.82 2.24 19.62
C VAL A 394 26.01 3.48 20.48
N GLU A 395 24.94 4.26 20.60
CA GLU A 395 24.83 5.44 21.46
C GLU A 395 23.70 5.19 22.47
N LEU A 396 23.82 5.75 23.67
CA LEU A 396 22.81 5.61 24.74
C LEU A 396 22.52 6.96 25.37
N TYR A 397 21.25 7.28 25.54
CA TYR A 397 20.76 8.54 26.09
C TYR A 397 19.75 8.31 27.23
N ASP A 398 19.74 9.24 28.18
CA ASP A 398 18.76 9.32 29.26
C ASP A 398 17.78 10.46 28.97
N LEU A 399 16.66 10.14 28.32
CA LEU A 399 15.69 11.13 27.82
C LEU A 399 15.02 11.97 28.92
N ALA A 400 15.03 11.48 30.16
CA ALA A 400 14.47 12.25 31.28
C ALA A 400 15.38 13.42 31.70
N ALA A 401 16.69 13.30 31.48
CA ALA A 401 17.67 14.35 31.76
C ALA A 401 18.14 15.09 30.49
N ASP A 402 18.09 14.44 29.34
CA ASP A 402 18.66 14.89 28.07
C ASP A 402 17.73 14.54 26.89
N PRO A 403 16.58 15.23 26.75
CA PRO A 403 15.65 15.02 25.64
C PRO A 403 16.25 15.42 24.27
N GLY A 404 17.34 16.21 24.28
CA GLY A 404 18.09 16.59 23.08
C GLY A 404 19.18 15.59 22.69
N GLU A 405 19.34 14.47 23.41
CA GLU A 405 20.31 13.42 23.10
C GLU A 405 21.73 13.98 22.84
N THR A 406 22.18 14.86 23.73
CA THR A 406 23.46 15.58 23.62
C THR A 406 24.61 14.86 24.32
N SER A 407 24.32 14.00 25.30
CA SER A 407 25.31 13.29 26.11
C SER A 407 25.20 11.78 25.92
N ASP A 408 26.13 11.21 25.14
CA ASP A 408 26.21 9.77 24.96
C ASP A 408 26.78 9.09 26.23
N LEU A 409 25.98 8.18 26.79
CA LEU A 409 26.22 7.45 28.03
C LEU A 409 26.61 5.98 27.80
N ALA A 410 26.78 5.53 26.55
CA ALA A 410 27.00 4.12 26.23
C ALA A 410 28.21 3.51 26.97
N THR A 411 29.34 4.24 27.00
CA THR A 411 30.57 3.79 27.69
C THR A 411 30.44 3.73 29.21
N ARG A 412 29.52 4.53 29.80
CA ARG A 412 29.28 4.57 31.26
C ARG A 412 28.27 3.54 31.71
N HIS A 413 27.41 3.03 30.81
CA HIS A 413 26.35 2.09 31.12
C HIS A 413 26.34 0.87 30.17
N PRO A 414 27.44 0.09 30.07
CA PRO A 414 27.55 -1.02 29.12
C PRO A 414 26.48 -2.10 29.31
N ALA A 415 26.09 -2.40 30.56
CA ALA A 415 25.03 -3.38 30.82
C ALA A 415 23.67 -2.94 30.25
N ARG A 416 23.37 -1.63 30.29
CA ARG A 416 22.15 -1.08 29.69
C ARG A 416 22.21 -1.15 28.17
N VAL A 417 23.37 -0.86 27.58
CA VAL A 417 23.58 -1.03 26.13
C VAL A 417 23.32 -2.48 25.71
N THR A 418 23.90 -3.46 26.41
CA THR A 418 23.69 -4.88 26.12
C THR A 418 22.21 -5.27 26.20
N GLU A 419 21.48 -4.80 27.22
CA GLU A 419 20.05 -5.05 27.38
C GLU A 419 19.24 -4.49 26.19
N LEU A 420 19.41 -3.21 25.86
CA LEU A 420 18.62 -2.56 24.80
C LEU A 420 18.97 -3.12 23.42
N VAL A 421 20.22 -3.48 23.16
CA VAL A 421 20.64 -4.15 21.93
C VAL A 421 20.01 -5.55 21.82
N ALA A 422 19.93 -6.31 22.91
CA ALA A 422 19.25 -7.60 22.92
C ALA A 422 17.75 -7.45 22.61
N LEU A 423 17.10 -6.40 23.15
CA LEU A 423 15.72 -6.09 22.83
C LEU A 423 15.56 -5.74 21.34
N MET A 424 16.39 -4.85 20.78
CA MET A 424 16.39 -4.53 19.33
C MET A 424 16.52 -5.78 18.45
N ARG A 425 17.36 -6.73 18.87
CA ARG A 425 17.50 -8.02 18.17
C ARG A 425 16.21 -8.82 18.20
N SER A 426 15.56 -8.87 19.36
CA SER A 426 14.32 -9.64 19.58
C SER A 426 13.07 -9.03 18.92
N SER A 427 13.02 -7.70 18.73
CA SER A 427 11.91 -6.98 18.09
C SER A 427 11.84 -7.16 16.57
N TRP A 428 12.78 -7.88 15.96
CA TRP A 428 12.81 -8.07 14.51
C TRP A 428 12.38 -9.46 14.08
N ARG A 429 11.60 -9.50 13.01
CA ARG A 429 11.29 -10.72 12.26
C ARG A 429 11.52 -10.47 10.77
N ASP A 430 12.25 -11.36 10.11
CA ASP A 430 12.43 -11.30 8.64
C ASP A 430 11.10 -11.50 7.93
N GLN A 431 10.28 -12.40 8.45
CA GLN A 431 8.89 -12.62 8.04
C GLN A 431 8.00 -12.57 9.28
N TYR A 432 6.95 -11.77 9.22
CA TYR A 432 5.95 -11.68 10.28
C TYR A 432 4.60 -12.20 9.75
N PRO A 433 4.28 -13.49 9.96
CA PRO A 433 3.03 -14.06 9.46
C PRO A 433 1.85 -13.42 10.18
N ARG A 434 0.92 -12.86 9.40
CA ARG A 434 -0.31 -12.25 9.92
C ARG A 434 -1.33 -13.32 10.30
N ALA A 435 -2.06 -13.08 11.36
CA ALA A 435 -3.21 -13.91 11.70
C ALA A 435 -4.37 -13.58 10.75
N ALA A 436 -5.06 -14.61 10.24
CA ALA A 436 -6.24 -14.39 9.42
C ALA A 436 -7.31 -13.63 10.22
N PHE A 437 -7.81 -12.53 9.66
CA PHE A 437 -8.78 -11.65 10.30
C PHE A 437 -9.88 -11.24 9.31
N GLY A 438 -11.15 -11.42 9.70
CA GLY A 438 -12.28 -11.06 8.85
C GLY A 438 -12.56 -12.08 7.76
N ALA A 439 -13.04 -11.63 6.60
CA ALA A 439 -13.43 -12.50 5.49
C ALA A 439 -12.38 -12.52 4.37
N SER A 440 -12.21 -13.67 3.72
CA SER A 440 -11.50 -13.81 2.44
C SER A 440 -12.29 -14.70 1.48
N LEU A 441 -12.05 -14.52 0.17
CA LEU A 441 -12.73 -15.27 -0.88
C LEU A 441 -11.71 -15.70 -1.94
N THR A 442 -11.64 -17.00 -2.20
CA THR A 442 -10.86 -17.59 -3.28
C THR A 442 -11.82 -18.07 -4.37
N VAL A 443 -11.64 -17.56 -5.58
CA VAL A 443 -12.31 -18.00 -6.80
C VAL A 443 -11.27 -18.35 -7.86
N PRO A 444 -11.55 -19.30 -8.77
CA PRO A 444 -10.67 -19.53 -9.90
C PRO A 444 -10.65 -18.30 -10.81
N PRO A 445 -9.54 -18.07 -11.55
CA PRO A 445 -9.43 -16.95 -12.46
C PRO A 445 -10.43 -17.05 -13.62
N LEU A 446 -10.87 -18.26 -13.97
CA LEU A 446 -11.79 -18.52 -15.07
C LEU A 446 -13.11 -19.14 -14.60
N ALA A 447 -14.22 -18.59 -15.12
CA ALA A 447 -15.56 -19.13 -14.95
C ALA A 447 -16.11 -19.61 -16.30
N VAL A 448 -15.95 -20.89 -16.63
CA VAL A 448 -16.39 -21.46 -17.91
C VAL A 448 -17.94 -21.50 -17.96
N PRO A 449 -18.59 -20.83 -18.94
CA PRO A 449 -20.04 -20.84 -19.08
C PRO A 449 -20.66 -22.24 -19.02
N GLY A 450 -21.69 -22.43 -18.20
CA GLY A 450 -22.41 -23.69 -18.02
C GLY A 450 -21.65 -24.78 -17.26
N LYS A 451 -20.39 -24.54 -16.84
CA LYS A 451 -19.61 -25.49 -16.04
C LYS A 451 -19.48 -25.00 -14.60
N PRO A 452 -19.74 -25.86 -13.60
CA PRO A 452 -19.61 -25.46 -12.21
C PRO A 452 -18.13 -25.33 -11.81
N PHE A 453 -17.85 -24.41 -10.89
CA PHE A 453 -16.55 -24.24 -10.24
C PHE A 453 -16.71 -24.03 -8.73
N THR A 454 -15.63 -24.28 -7.96
CA THR A 454 -15.64 -24.10 -6.51
C THR A 454 -15.22 -22.67 -6.14
N ALA A 455 -16.05 -21.98 -5.38
CA ALA A 455 -15.69 -20.76 -4.65
C ALA A 455 -15.55 -21.10 -3.16
N THR A 456 -14.46 -20.66 -2.52
CA THR A 456 -14.20 -20.93 -1.09
C THR A 456 -14.06 -19.61 -0.35
N ALA A 457 -14.87 -19.41 0.69
CA ALA A 457 -14.76 -18.28 1.59
C ALA A 457 -14.30 -18.72 2.98
N VAL A 458 -13.52 -17.87 3.63
CA VAL A 458 -13.09 -18.04 5.01
C VAL A 458 -13.55 -16.84 5.82
N LEU A 459 -14.07 -17.08 7.02
CA LEU A 459 -14.33 -16.06 8.04
C LEU A 459 -13.51 -16.41 9.28
N ALA A 460 -12.52 -15.60 9.61
CA ALA A 460 -11.55 -15.86 10.66
C ALA A 460 -11.69 -14.88 11.84
N ASN A 461 -11.76 -15.44 13.06
CA ASN A 461 -11.74 -14.66 14.29
C ASN A 461 -10.28 -14.44 14.73
N GLY A 462 -9.62 -13.45 14.14
CA GLY A 462 -8.27 -13.03 14.55
C GLY A 462 -8.23 -12.17 15.82
N SER A 463 -9.33 -12.10 16.58
CA SER A 463 -9.44 -11.26 17.79
C SER A 463 -9.28 -12.07 19.08
N ALA A 464 -9.03 -11.38 20.20
CA ALA A 464 -8.77 -12.00 21.49
C ALA A 464 -10.00 -12.68 22.14
N ARG A 465 -11.20 -12.49 21.58
CA ARG A 465 -12.46 -12.91 22.22
C ARG A 465 -13.30 -13.78 21.28
N PRO A 466 -14.02 -14.78 21.83
CA PRO A 466 -14.86 -15.65 21.01
C PRO A 466 -16.06 -14.90 20.44
N TRP A 467 -16.49 -15.30 19.24
CA TRP A 467 -17.77 -14.89 18.66
C TRP A 467 -18.85 -15.92 19.02
N THR A 468 -20.05 -15.44 19.33
CA THR A 468 -21.20 -16.28 19.75
C THR A 468 -22.09 -16.70 18.59
N SER A 469 -21.79 -16.23 17.38
CA SER A 469 -22.30 -16.76 16.12
C SER A 469 -21.38 -16.31 14.99
N ALA A 470 -21.32 -17.09 13.92
CA ALA A 470 -20.64 -16.74 12.68
C ALA A 470 -21.38 -17.35 11.49
N ALA A 471 -21.48 -16.62 10.39
CA ALA A 471 -22.09 -17.07 9.16
C ALA A 471 -21.38 -16.50 7.94
N LEU A 472 -21.36 -17.27 6.86
CA LEU A 472 -20.85 -16.88 5.55
C LEU A 472 -21.96 -17.02 4.51
N ALA A 473 -22.12 -15.99 3.69
CA ALA A 473 -22.95 -16.02 2.49
C ALA A 473 -22.10 -15.71 1.26
N LEU A 474 -22.49 -16.26 0.10
CA LEU A 474 -21.86 -15.94 -1.18
C LEU A 474 -22.88 -15.26 -2.09
N LYS A 475 -22.59 -14.03 -2.48
CA LYS A 475 -23.30 -13.30 -3.53
C LYS A 475 -22.59 -13.55 -4.86
N VAL A 476 -23.35 -14.02 -5.84
CA VAL A 476 -22.89 -14.28 -7.21
C VAL A 476 -23.59 -13.35 -8.19
N PRO A 477 -23.02 -13.13 -9.40
CA PRO A 477 -23.66 -12.30 -10.41
C PRO A 477 -25.08 -12.74 -10.75
N ALA A 478 -25.90 -11.80 -11.23
CA ALA A 478 -27.27 -12.08 -11.62
C ALA A 478 -27.34 -13.23 -12.66
N GLY A 479 -28.27 -14.17 -12.43
CA GLY A 479 -28.45 -15.36 -13.27
C GLY A 479 -27.49 -16.52 -12.97
N TRP A 480 -26.41 -16.30 -12.22
CA TRP A 480 -25.53 -17.39 -11.78
C TRP A 480 -26.19 -18.16 -10.64
N THR A 481 -25.85 -19.45 -10.53
CA THR A 481 -26.32 -20.30 -9.42
C THR A 481 -25.17 -20.59 -8.47
N ALA A 482 -25.45 -20.64 -7.17
CA ALA A 482 -24.49 -21.02 -6.15
C ALA A 482 -25.14 -21.97 -5.15
N ARG A 483 -24.55 -23.15 -4.95
CA ARG A 483 -25.00 -24.13 -3.95
C ARG A 483 -23.90 -24.38 -2.94
N ALA A 484 -24.17 -24.12 -1.66
CA ALA A 484 -23.24 -24.45 -0.60
C ALA A 484 -22.97 -25.97 -0.58
N THR A 485 -21.70 -26.35 -0.46
CA THR A 485 -21.25 -27.74 -0.35
C THR A 485 -20.70 -28.07 1.03
N THR A 486 -20.40 -27.07 1.85
CA THR A 486 -20.02 -27.22 3.25
C THR A 486 -20.88 -26.33 4.16
N ALA A 487 -20.72 -26.48 5.47
CA ALA A 487 -21.44 -25.66 6.44
C ALA A 487 -21.09 -24.17 6.28
N THR A 488 -22.12 -23.34 6.25
CA THR A 488 -21.99 -21.87 6.11
C THR A 488 -22.17 -21.12 7.42
N THR A 489 -22.39 -21.83 8.53
CA THR A 489 -22.62 -21.22 9.85
C THR A 489 -21.86 -21.97 10.93
N ALA A 490 -21.51 -21.24 12.00
CA ALA A 490 -20.96 -21.79 13.23
C ALA A 490 -21.64 -21.11 14.42
N ALA A 491 -22.09 -21.90 15.39
CA ALA A 491 -22.72 -21.39 16.62
C ALA A 491 -21.73 -20.69 17.56
N ARG A 492 -20.42 -20.90 17.36
CA ARG A 492 -19.36 -20.24 18.12
C ARG A 492 -18.08 -20.27 17.30
N LEU A 493 -17.30 -19.19 17.36
CA LEU A 493 -15.96 -19.14 16.79
C LEU A 493 -14.96 -18.67 17.83
N ALA A 494 -14.08 -19.56 18.29
CA ALA A 494 -13.05 -19.25 19.29
C ALA A 494 -12.00 -18.26 18.73
N PRO A 495 -11.23 -17.57 19.59
CA PRO A 495 -10.05 -16.81 19.15
C PRO A 495 -9.12 -17.68 18.29
N GLY A 496 -8.67 -17.14 17.16
CA GLY A 496 -7.82 -17.83 16.17
C GLY A 496 -8.54 -18.88 15.31
N ALA A 497 -9.82 -19.16 15.54
CA ALA A 497 -10.58 -20.14 14.75
C ALA A 497 -11.14 -19.53 13.46
N ARG A 498 -11.46 -20.39 12.49
CA ARG A 498 -12.03 -20.01 11.19
C ARG A 498 -13.24 -20.86 10.82
N LEU A 499 -14.22 -20.23 10.18
CA LEU A 499 -15.31 -20.88 9.47
C LEU A 499 -14.94 -20.89 7.98
N THR A 500 -14.85 -22.07 7.36
CA THR A 500 -14.57 -22.21 5.93
C THR A 500 -15.80 -22.78 5.23
N ALA A 501 -16.34 -22.01 4.28
CA ALA A 501 -17.49 -22.40 3.48
C ALA A 501 -17.11 -22.50 2.00
N ALA A 502 -17.64 -23.51 1.32
CA ALA A 502 -17.44 -23.71 -0.12
C ALA A 502 -18.79 -23.76 -0.83
N TRP A 503 -18.82 -23.24 -2.06
CA TRP A 503 -19.97 -23.28 -2.96
C TRP A 503 -19.56 -23.84 -4.31
N GLN A 504 -20.46 -24.64 -4.90
CA GLN A 504 -20.44 -24.91 -6.34
C GLN A 504 -21.20 -23.79 -7.04
N VAL A 505 -20.48 -23.01 -7.85
CA VAL A 505 -21.01 -21.87 -8.59
C VAL A 505 -21.06 -22.21 -10.07
N THR A 506 -22.20 -21.99 -10.73
CA THR A 506 -22.36 -22.24 -12.17
C THR A 506 -22.76 -20.94 -12.89
N PRO A 507 -21.93 -20.40 -13.79
CA PRO A 507 -22.33 -19.33 -14.70
C PRO A 507 -23.31 -19.86 -15.75
N PRO A 508 -24.29 -19.07 -16.22
CA PRO A 508 -25.15 -19.44 -17.34
C PRO A 508 -24.34 -19.81 -18.59
N ALA A 509 -24.86 -20.72 -19.42
CA ALA A 509 -24.20 -21.12 -20.67
C ALA A 509 -24.01 -19.97 -21.67
N GLY A 510 -24.89 -18.97 -21.64
CA GLY A 510 -24.83 -17.77 -22.50
C GLY A 510 -24.04 -16.61 -21.93
N THR A 511 -23.23 -16.81 -20.88
CA THR A 511 -22.49 -15.69 -20.27
C THR A 511 -21.44 -15.15 -21.26
N PRO A 512 -21.41 -13.83 -21.55
CA PRO A 512 -20.47 -13.24 -22.49
C PRO A 512 -19.01 -13.54 -22.13
N ALA A 513 -18.17 -13.83 -23.12
CA ALA A 513 -16.73 -14.05 -22.94
C ALA A 513 -15.97 -12.74 -22.65
N GLY A 514 -14.78 -12.85 -22.05
CA GLY A 514 -13.89 -11.72 -21.76
C GLY A 514 -14.39 -10.75 -20.69
N THR A 515 -15.54 -11.04 -20.06
CA THR A 515 -16.12 -10.18 -19.03
C THR A 515 -15.62 -10.62 -17.65
N PRO A 516 -15.01 -9.73 -16.85
CA PRO A 516 -14.70 -10.02 -15.46
C PRO A 516 -15.98 -9.96 -14.61
N TRP A 517 -16.18 -10.98 -13.78
CA TRP A 517 -17.33 -11.10 -12.89
C TRP A 517 -16.90 -11.10 -11.44
N THR A 518 -17.47 -10.20 -10.64
CA THR A 518 -17.21 -10.12 -9.21
C THR A 518 -18.17 -11.00 -8.43
N LEU A 519 -17.61 -11.83 -7.55
CA LEU A 519 -18.31 -12.56 -6.50
C LEU A 519 -17.97 -11.92 -5.16
N THR A 520 -18.89 -11.98 -4.19
CA THR A 520 -18.68 -11.38 -2.86
C THR A 520 -19.05 -12.37 -1.77
N ALA A 521 -18.10 -12.69 -0.91
CA ALA A 521 -18.37 -13.38 0.34
C ALA A 521 -18.73 -12.36 1.42
N GLU A 522 -19.87 -12.56 2.09
CA GLU A 522 -20.28 -11.77 3.24
C GLU A 522 -20.15 -12.63 4.50
N GLY A 523 -19.24 -12.23 5.39
CA GLY A 523 -19.12 -12.78 6.72
C GLY A 523 -19.93 -11.95 7.71
N THR A 524 -20.70 -12.61 8.58
CA THR A 524 -21.35 -11.95 9.72
C THR A 524 -21.03 -12.70 10.99
N ALA A 525 -20.86 -11.99 12.10
CA ALA A 525 -20.63 -12.61 13.40
C ALA A 525 -21.15 -11.74 14.54
N THR A 526 -21.32 -12.34 15.71
CA THR A 526 -21.61 -11.60 16.95
C THR A 526 -20.37 -11.60 17.84
N ALA A 527 -19.66 -10.47 17.86
CA ALA A 527 -18.49 -10.26 18.70
C ALA A 527 -18.88 -9.62 20.04
N PRO A 528 -18.00 -9.60 21.06
CA PRO A 528 -18.18 -8.72 22.20
C PRO A 528 -18.31 -7.27 21.73
N GLY A 529 -19.31 -6.55 22.24
CA GLY A 529 -19.68 -5.21 21.76
C GLY A 529 -20.70 -5.22 20.62
N GLY A 530 -21.13 -6.39 20.11
CA GLY A 530 -22.25 -6.51 19.16
C GLY A 530 -21.91 -7.14 17.79
N PRO A 531 -22.78 -6.97 16.79
CA PRO A 531 -22.61 -7.58 15.48
C PRO A 531 -21.46 -6.96 14.70
N VAL A 532 -20.79 -7.80 13.90
CA VAL A 532 -19.77 -7.41 12.92
C VAL A 532 -20.05 -8.02 11.55
N ARG A 533 -19.68 -7.32 10.48
CA ARG A 533 -19.85 -7.75 9.09
C ARG A 533 -18.55 -7.54 8.31
N TYR A 534 -18.09 -8.58 7.64
CA TYR A 534 -16.93 -8.53 6.77
C TYR A 534 -17.35 -8.81 5.33
N ALA A 535 -16.65 -8.23 4.36
CA ALA A 535 -16.85 -8.53 2.95
C ALA A 535 -15.50 -8.83 2.29
N ALA A 536 -15.49 -9.79 1.38
CA ALA A 536 -14.36 -10.09 0.53
C ALA A 536 -14.84 -10.35 -0.89
N THR A 537 -14.12 -9.81 -1.87
CA THR A 537 -14.46 -9.98 -3.29
C THR A 537 -13.45 -10.89 -3.98
N GLY A 538 -13.93 -11.66 -4.95
CA GLY A 538 -13.10 -12.41 -5.87
C GLY A 538 -13.60 -12.18 -7.30
N THR A 539 -12.69 -12.13 -8.26
CA THR A 539 -13.02 -11.91 -9.66
C THR A 539 -12.73 -13.17 -10.47
N ALA A 540 -13.69 -13.58 -11.29
CA ALA A 540 -13.52 -14.65 -12.27
C ALA A 540 -13.91 -14.13 -13.65
N THR A 541 -13.09 -14.39 -14.66
CA THR A 541 -13.35 -13.97 -16.04
C THR A 541 -13.93 -15.14 -16.83
N THR A 542 -14.96 -14.90 -17.60
CA THR A 542 -15.47 -15.90 -18.55
C THR A 542 -14.50 -16.03 -19.72
N PRO A 543 -13.90 -17.20 -19.96
CA PRO A 543 -12.99 -17.35 -21.09
C PRO A 543 -13.76 -17.31 -22.42
N PRO A 544 -13.06 -17.04 -23.55
CA PRO A 544 -13.60 -17.31 -24.87
C PRO A 544 -14.04 -18.77 -25.05
N PRO A 545 -14.90 -19.08 -26.03
CA PRO A 545 -15.23 -20.47 -26.36
C PRO A 545 -13.98 -21.29 -26.65
N ALA A 546 -13.99 -22.56 -26.22
CA ALA A 546 -12.96 -23.51 -26.61
C ALA A 546 -13.02 -23.76 -28.13
N PRO A 547 -11.89 -24.07 -28.79
CA PRO A 547 -11.88 -24.41 -30.20
C PRO A 547 -12.72 -25.68 -30.44
N THR A 548 -13.54 -25.66 -31.50
CA THR A 548 -14.39 -26.79 -31.92
C THR A 548 -13.85 -27.51 -33.15
N GLU A 549 -12.84 -26.93 -33.81
CA GLU A 549 -12.17 -27.46 -34.98
C GLU A 549 -10.68 -27.09 -34.94
N ASP A 550 -9.88 -27.77 -35.76
CA ASP A 550 -8.46 -27.45 -35.89
C ASP A 550 -8.30 -26.02 -36.40
N GLY A 551 -7.39 -25.26 -35.81
CA GLY A 551 -7.24 -23.84 -36.16
C GLY A 551 -5.94 -23.22 -35.69
N TYR A 552 -5.55 -22.15 -36.36
CA TYR A 552 -4.40 -21.35 -35.94
C TYR A 552 -4.77 -20.52 -34.71
N LEU A 553 -3.84 -20.37 -33.78
CA LEU A 553 -4.03 -19.52 -32.61
C LEU A 553 -4.28 -18.06 -32.99
N SER A 554 -3.74 -17.61 -34.13
CA SER A 554 -4.00 -16.27 -34.65
C SER A 554 -5.43 -16.04 -35.14
N ASP A 555 -6.24 -17.09 -35.31
CA ASP A 555 -7.69 -17.01 -35.58
C ASP A 555 -8.53 -17.13 -34.31
N LEU A 556 -7.94 -17.59 -33.20
CA LEU A 556 -8.66 -17.80 -31.95
C LEU A 556 -8.65 -16.54 -31.06
N PRO A 557 -9.73 -16.28 -30.32
CA PRO A 557 -9.70 -15.30 -29.24
C PRO A 557 -8.77 -15.78 -28.11
N TRP A 558 -7.93 -14.88 -27.60
CA TRP A 558 -7.09 -15.14 -26.42
C TRP A 558 -7.82 -14.74 -25.13
N ILE A 559 -7.42 -15.35 -24.02
CA ILE A 559 -7.77 -14.92 -22.65
C ILE A 559 -7.03 -13.61 -22.33
N SER A 560 -5.74 -13.56 -22.65
CA SER A 560 -4.86 -12.41 -22.41
C SER A 560 -3.72 -12.37 -23.43
N ALA A 561 -3.19 -11.17 -23.67
CA ALA A 561 -2.00 -10.94 -24.50
C ALA A 561 -1.19 -9.80 -23.90
N VAL A 562 0.02 -10.10 -23.44
CA VAL A 562 1.00 -9.15 -22.90
C VAL A 562 2.24 -9.21 -23.78
N ASN A 563 2.86 -8.06 -24.00
CA ASN A 563 4.00 -7.95 -24.89
C ASN A 563 4.91 -6.80 -24.44
N GLY A 564 6.22 -6.97 -24.60
CA GLY A 564 7.22 -6.06 -24.02
C GLY A 564 7.35 -4.77 -24.84
N TRP A 565 7.07 -4.86 -26.13
CA TRP A 565 7.08 -3.72 -27.05
C TRP A 565 5.97 -3.86 -28.08
N GLY A 566 5.05 -2.89 -28.11
CA GLY A 566 3.93 -2.89 -29.05
C GLY A 566 2.93 -4.01 -28.76
N PRO A 567 1.83 -4.10 -29.50
CA PRO A 567 0.85 -5.17 -29.31
C PRO A 567 1.35 -6.52 -29.85
N VAL A 568 0.73 -7.61 -29.40
CA VAL A 568 0.84 -8.91 -30.06
C VAL A 568 0.15 -8.82 -31.42
N GLU A 569 0.85 -9.23 -32.47
CA GLU A 569 0.37 -9.17 -33.84
C GLU A 569 -0.17 -10.52 -34.31
N ARG A 570 -1.26 -10.48 -35.09
CA ARG A 570 -1.86 -11.68 -35.70
C ARG A 570 -1.44 -11.76 -37.16
N ASP A 571 -0.87 -12.89 -37.54
CA ASP A 571 -0.38 -13.22 -38.89
C ASP A 571 0.75 -12.34 -39.43
N THR A 572 1.23 -11.39 -38.64
CA THR A 572 2.40 -10.55 -38.91
C THR A 572 3.36 -10.57 -37.72
N SER A 573 4.63 -10.24 -37.98
CA SER A 573 5.67 -9.98 -36.98
C SER A 573 5.30 -8.77 -36.12
N ASN A 574 5.88 -8.61 -34.93
CA ASN A 574 5.64 -7.44 -34.10
C ASN A 574 6.31 -6.18 -34.71
N GLY A 575 5.52 -5.14 -35.05
CA GLY A 575 6.00 -3.92 -35.72
C GLY A 575 6.24 -2.71 -34.80
N LYS A 576 6.25 -2.92 -33.47
CA LYS A 576 6.60 -1.97 -32.38
C LYS A 576 5.51 -1.01 -31.92
N ASN A 577 4.66 -0.45 -32.79
CA ASN A 577 3.86 0.71 -32.41
C ASN A 577 2.37 0.41 -32.26
N ALA A 578 1.70 0.07 -33.37
CA ALA A 578 0.25 -0.04 -33.43
C ALA A 578 -0.14 -1.38 -34.05
N ALA A 579 -1.29 -1.93 -33.65
CA ALA A 579 -1.78 -3.20 -34.18
C ALA A 579 -1.84 -3.15 -35.72
N GLY A 580 -1.26 -4.16 -36.37
CA GLY A 580 -1.20 -4.30 -37.82
C GLY A 580 -0.05 -3.55 -38.50
N ASP A 581 0.93 -3.01 -37.76
CA ASP A 581 2.13 -2.38 -38.34
C ASP A 581 3.27 -3.37 -38.66
N GLY A 582 3.05 -4.64 -38.34
CA GLY A 582 3.97 -5.74 -38.54
C GLY A 582 4.24 -6.10 -40.00
N THR A 583 5.47 -6.53 -40.31
CA THR A 583 5.80 -7.19 -41.58
C THR A 583 5.32 -8.65 -41.58
N PRO A 584 5.23 -9.34 -42.73
CA PRO A 584 4.93 -10.77 -42.74
C PRO A 584 5.90 -11.57 -41.87
N ILE A 585 5.37 -12.54 -41.12
CA ILE A 585 6.19 -13.44 -40.29
C ILE A 585 7.14 -14.20 -41.21
N SER A 586 8.44 -14.12 -40.95
CA SER A 586 9.43 -14.80 -41.79
C SER A 586 10.68 -15.22 -41.03
N PHE A 587 11.25 -16.35 -41.46
CA PHE A 587 12.51 -16.89 -40.95
C PHE A 587 13.41 -17.29 -42.11
N GLY A 588 14.63 -16.73 -42.17
CA GLY A 588 15.60 -17.06 -43.21
C GLY A 588 15.08 -16.79 -44.63
N GLY A 589 14.27 -15.74 -44.79
CA GLY A 589 13.64 -15.36 -46.06
C GLY A 589 12.38 -16.15 -46.42
N THR A 590 11.98 -17.16 -45.64
CA THR A 590 10.72 -17.90 -45.86
C THR A 590 9.59 -17.25 -45.08
N THR A 591 8.52 -16.85 -45.78
CA THR A 591 7.34 -16.21 -45.17
C THR A 591 6.27 -17.23 -44.78
N TYR A 592 5.62 -17.01 -43.64
CA TYR A 592 4.54 -17.82 -43.12
C TYR A 592 3.25 -16.99 -43.04
N PRO A 593 2.13 -17.49 -43.57
CA PRO A 593 0.89 -16.71 -43.66
C PRO A 593 0.12 -16.62 -42.34
N LYS A 594 0.44 -17.46 -41.35
CA LYS A 594 -0.27 -17.56 -40.08
C LYS A 594 0.70 -17.61 -38.92
N GLY A 595 0.33 -16.99 -37.81
CA GLY A 595 1.12 -17.03 -36.57
C GLY A 595 0.91 -15.82 -35.67
N LEU A 596 1.70 -15.74 -34.61
CA LEU A 596 1.68 -14.61 -33.68
C LEU A 596 3.06 -13.92 -33.69
N GLY A 597 3.08 -12.62 -33.92
CA GLY A 597 4.28 -11.79 -33.77
C GLY A 597 4.34 -11.20 -32.37
N VAL A 598 5.45 -11.40 -31.66
CA VAL A 598 5.65 -10.94 -30.28
C VAL A 598 7.03 -10.30 -30.09
N HIS A 599 7.26 -9.71 -28.92
CA HIS A 599 8.50 -9.14 -28.49
C HIS A 599 8.75 -9.49 -27.02
N ALA A 600 9.96 -9.96 -26.67
CA ALA A 600 10.26 -10.31 -25.29
C ALA A 600 10.24 -9.08 -24.35
N TYR A 601 9.69 -9.13 -23.14
CA TYR A 601 8.86 -10.20 -22.56
C TYR A 601 7.47 -10.28 -23.24
N SER A 602 7.00 -11.48 -23.59
CA SER A 602 5.60 -11.68 -24.03
C SER A 602 4.94 -12.87 -23.35
N ASP A 603 3.62 -12.80 -23.22
CA ASP A 603 2.77 -13.84 -22.65
C ASP A 603 1.38 -13.79 -23.31
N VAL A 604 1.01 -14.85 -24.02
CA VAL A 604 -0.30 -14.98 -24.68
C VAL A 604 -0.99 -16.26 -24.22
N ALA A 605 -2.22 -16.13 -23.69
CA ALA A 605 -2.99 -17.25 -23.16
C ALA A 605 -4.24 -17.52 -23.98
N PHE A 606 -4.51 -18.79 -24.31
CA PHE A 606 -5.68 -19.25 -25.05
C PHE A 606 -6.50 -20.24 -24.22
N HIS A 607 -7.82 -20.15 -24.32
CA HIS A 607 -8.71 -21.14 -23.70
C HIS A 607 -8.91 -22.32 -24.64
N LEU A 608 -8.37 -23.48 -24.28
CA LEU A 608 -8.58 -24.74 -25.00
C LEU A 608 -9.71 -25.57 -24.40
N GLY A 609 -10.05 -25.38 -23.13
CA GLY A 609 -11.15 -26.09 -22.46
C GLY A 609 -11.01 -27.62 -22.42
N GLY A 610 -9.80 -28.17 -22.66
CA GLY A 610 -9.56 -29.60 -22.82
C GLY A 610 -9.98 -30.16 -24.18
N ALA A 611 -10.37 -29.31 -25.13
CA ALA A 611 -10.86 -29.72 -26.44
C ALA A 611 -9.74 -30.09 -27.42
N ALA A 612 -8.50 -29.67 -27.19
CA ALA A 612 -7.37 -29.94 -28.09
C ALA A 612 -6.53 -31.15 -27.64
N ASP A 613 -5.96 -31.88 -28.59
CA ASP A 613 -4.98 -32.95 -28.33
C ASP A 613 -3.54 -32.56 -28.66
N ARG A 614 -3.34 -31.65 -29.61
CA ARG A 614 -2.01 -31.31 -30.12
C ARG A 614 -1.84 -29.80 -30.33
N PHE A 615 -0.67 -29.29 -30.01
CA PHE A 615 -0.23 -27.94 -30.35
C PHE A 615 1.06 -28.01 -31.17
N THR A 616 1.09 -27.31 -32.31
CA THR A 616 2.27 -27.25 -33.19
C THR A 616 2.61 -25.81 -33.52
N ALA A 617 3.90 -25.48 -33.62
CA ALA A 617 4.37 -24.16 -34.06
C ALA A 617 5.81 -24.22 -34.59
N LEU A 618 6.24 -23.15 -35.25
CA LEU A 618 7.63 -22.80 -35.49
C LEU A 618 7.94 -21.51 -34.71
N VAL A 619 8.89 -21.55 -33.77
CA VAL A 619 9.22 -20.39 -32.95
C VAL A 619 10.67 -19.95 -33.14
N GLY A 620 10.89 -18.66 -33.36
CA GLY A 620 12.23 -18.12 -33.60
C GLY A 620 12.27 -16.60 -33.67
N ILE A 621 13.47 -16.03 -33.69
CA ILE A 621 13.69 -14.61 -33.96
C ILE A 621 13.23 -14.32 -35.39
N ASP A 622 12.31 -13.37 -35.53
CA ASP A 622 11.72 -13.01 -36.82
C ASP A 622 12.73 -12.24 -37.68
N ASP A 623 12.66 -12.43 -39.00
CA ASP A 623 13.51 -11.74 -39.96
C ASP A 623 13.43 -10.21 -39.85
N PHE A 624 12.28 -9.67 -39.40
CA PHE A 624 12.16 -8.25 -39.09
C PHE A 624 13.26 -7.79 -38.14
N SER A 625 13.53 -8.55 -37.08
CA SER A 625 14.61 -8.25 -36.14
C SER A 625 15.97 -8.70 -36.67
N ALA A 626 16.06 -9.90 -37.27
CA ALA A 626 17.32 -10.45 -37.75
C ALA A 626 18.03 -9.55 -38.78
N ARG A 627 17.25 -8.80 -39.59
CA ARG A 627 17.79 -7.83 -40.56
C ARG A 627 18.31 -6.54 -39.91
N GLN A 628 17.85 -6.22 -38.70
CA GLN A 628 18.32 -5.06 -37.93
C GLN A 628 19.60 -5.40 -37.17
N SER A 629 19.68 -6.60 -36.58
CA SER A 629 20.85 -7.05 -35.82
C SER A 629 20.84 -8.57 -35.59
N SER A 630 22.02 -9.16 -35.48
CA SER A 630 22.21 -10.55 -35.03
C SER A 630 22.16 -10.72 -33.49
N ALA A 631 21.98 -9.62 -32.76
CA ALA A 631 22.03 -9.62 -31.29
C ALA A 631 20.76 -10.13 -30.60
N GLY A 632 19.66 -10.35 -31.32
CA GLY A 632 18.42 -10.86 -30.74
C GLY A 632 18.60 -12.27 -30.18
N ALA A 633 18.18 -12.47 -28.94
CA ALA A 633 18.31 -13.75 -28.25
C ALA A 633 17.15 -13.95 -27.27
N THR A 634 16.26 -14.90 -27.55
CA THR A 634 15.10 -15.17 -26.70
C THR A 634 15.02 -16.61 -26.27
N ARG A 635 14.12 -16.91 -25.32
CA ARG A 635 13.67 -18.27 -25.00
C ARG A 635 12.16 -18.31 -25.06
N ALA A 636 11.63 -19.35 -25.68
CA ALA A 636 10.19 -19.59 -25.73
C ALA A 636 9.81 -20.71 -24.76
N THR A 637 8.75 -20.51 -24.00
CA THR A 637 8.18 -21.51 -23.10
C THR A 637 6.69 -21.68 -23.38
N VAL A 638 6.24 -22.93 -23.48
CA VAL A 638 4.83 -23.30 -23.62
C VAL A 638 4.36 -23.91 -22.31
N TYR A 639 3.25 -23.39 -21.77
CA TYR A 639 2.61 -23.92 -20.57
C TYR A 639 1.22 -24.47 -20.88
N GLY A 640 0.81 -25.51 -20.17
CA GLY A 640 -0.55 -26.02 -20.12
C GLY A 640 -1.02 -26.08 -18.68
N ASP A 641 -2.07 -25.32 -18.34
CA ASP A 641 -2.58 -25.19 -16.96
C ASP A 641 -1.45 -24.90 -15.94
N ASP A 642 -0.64 -23.88 -16.25
CA ASP A 642 0.55 -23.43 -15.50
C ASP A 642 1.72 -24.42 -15.40
N ARG A 643 1.59 -25.63 -15.97
CA ARG A 643 2.70 -26.58 -16.08
C ARG A 643 3.51 -26.31 -17.35
N VAL A 644 4.83 -26.18 -17.23
CA VAL A 644 5.74 -26.13 -18.38
C VAL A 644 5.59 -27.42 -19.19
N LEU A 645 5.21 -27.29 -20.46
CA LEU A 645 5.19 -28.39 -21.43
C LEU A 645 6.50 -28.46 -22.21
N HIS A 646 7.07 -27.29 -22.54
CA HIS A 646 8.34 -27.19 -23.25
C HIS A 646 9.00 -25.83 -23.03
N THR A 647 10.33 -25.81 -22.91
CA THR A 647 11.15 -24.59 -22.99
C THR A 647 12.23 -24.81 -24.03
N THR A 648 12.37 -23.89 -24.97
CA THR A 648 13.38 -23.97 -26.02
C THR A 648 14.79 -23.71 -25.47
N GLY A 649 15.81 -24.06 -26.25
CA GLY A 649 17.12 -23.42 -26.14
C GLY A 649 17.05 -21.92 -26.41
N VAL A 650 18.20 -21.24 -26.38
CA VAL A 650 18.27 -19.83 -26.84
C VAL A 650 17.98 -19.80 -28.33
N LEU A 651 16.97 -19.02 -28.70
CA LEU A 651 16.57 -18.74 -30.08
C LEU A 651 17.35 -17.52 -30.56
N THR A 652 18.08 -17.68 -31.66
CA THR A 652 18.76 -16.59 -32.35
C THR A 652 18.41 -16.62 -33.83
N ALA A 653 18.67 -15.53 -34.55
CA ALA A 653 18.53 -15.52 -36.00
C ALA A 653 19.37 -16.63 -36.69
N ALA A 654 20.53 -16.98 -36.14
CA ALA A 654 21.45 -17.96 -36.71
C ALA A 654 20.98 -19.41 -36.53
N THR A 655 20.25 -19.71 -35.45
CA THR A 655 19.73 -21.05 -35.18
C THR A 655 18.48 -21.38 -35.98
N GLY A 656 17.83 -20.38 -36.59
CA GLY A 656 16.55 -20.53 -37.26
C GLY A 656 15.41 -20.86 -36.29
N PRO A 657 14.20 -21.11 -36.82
CA PRO A 657 13.04 -21.42 -36.01
C PRO A 657 13.09 -22.87 -35.50
N VAL A 658 12.63 -23.08 -34.27
CA VAL A 658 12.50 -24.39 -33.64
C VAL A 658 11.08 -24.92 -33.87
N PRO A 659 10.92 -26.13 -34.44
CA PRO A 659 9.62 -26.78 -34.52
C PRO A 659 9.20 -27.31 -33.16
N LEU A 660 7.94 -27.05 -32.81
CA LEU A 660 7.27 -27.54 -31.62
C LEU A 660 6.11 -28.44 -32.01
N ASP A 661 5.97 -29.53 -31.26
CA ASP A 661 4.92 -30.51 -31.44
C ASP A 661 4.61 -31.14 -30.08
N LEU A 662 3.58 -30.62 -29.42
CA LEU A 662 3.30 -30.86 -28.01
C LEU A 662 1.93 -31.51 -27.83
N ASP A 663 1.86 -32.51 -26.94
CA ASP A 663 0.61 -33.08 -26.46
C ASP A 663 -0.06 -32.10 -25.47
N VAL A 664 -1.27 -31.67 -25.81
CA VAL A 664 -2.08 -30.75 -24.99
C VAL A 664 -3.41 -31.38 -24.57
N ARG A 665 -3.53 -32.72 -24.61
CA ARG A 665 -4.74 -33.41 -24.16
C ARG A 665 -5.09 -33.03 -22.73
N GLY A 666 -6.33 -32.58 -22.55
CA GLY A 666 -6.86 -32.17 -21.25
C GLY A 666 -6.41 -30.78 -20.79
N VAL A 667 -5.50 -30.10 -21.51
CA VAL A 667 -5.08 -28.73 -21.20
C VAL A 667 -6.25 -27.79 -21.38
N ARG A 668 -6.55 -26.98 -20.35
CA ARG A 668 -7.65 -26.02 -20.39
C ARG A 668 -7.18 -24.64 -20.83
N VAL A 669 -5.98 -24.23 -20.41
CA VAL A 669 -5.34 -22.98 -20.80
C VAL A 669 -3.96 -23.26 -21.38
N LEU A 670 -3.74 -22.82 -22.61
CA LEU A 670 -2.44 -22.85 -23.28
C LEU A 670 -1.80 -21.46 -23.20
N ARG A 671 -0.59 -21.36 -22.64
CA ARG A 671 0.16 -20.11 -22.52
C ARG A 671 1.45 -20.17 -23.33
N LEU A 672 1.70 -19.15 -24.14
CA LEU A 672 2.90 -19.00 -24.96
C LEU A 672 3.69 -17.80 -24.43
N GLU A 673 4.87 -18.07 -23.89
CA GLU A 673 5.74 -17.07 -23.28
C GLU A 673 7.05 -16.94 -24.08
N VAL A 674 7.53 -15.70 -24.25
CA VAL A 674 8.87 -15.43 -24.76
C VAL A 674 9.59 -14.50 -23.79
N THR A 675 10.75 -14.92 -23.30
CA THR A 675 11.63 -14.13 -22.43
C THR A 675 12.91 -13.75 -23.17
N ASP A 676 13.54 -12.67 -22.73
CA ASP A 676 14.91 -12.31 -23.08
C ASP A 676 15.87 -13.40 -22.59
N ALA A 677 16.98 -13.60 -23.32
CA ALA A 677 18.01 -14.57 -23.01
C ALA A 677 19.42 -13.97 -22.88
N ASN A 678 19.59 -12.65 -23.05
CA ASN A 678 20.91 -12.00 -23.00
C ASN A 678 20.93 -10.60 -22.35
N ASP A 679 19.90 -10.25 -21.57
CA ASP A 679 19.72 -8.96 -20.90
C ASP A 679 19.68 -7.77 -21.88
N ARG A 680 19.20 -8.00 -23.13
CA ARG A 680 19.05 -6.99 -24.18
C ARG A 680 17.86 -7.27 -25.08
N THR A 681 16.76 -6.56 -24.80
CA THR A 681 15.50 -6.78 -25.50
C THR A 681 15.37 -6.10 -26.87
N SER A 682 16.28 -5.20 -27.26
CA SER A 682 16.11 -4.34 -28.45
C SER A 682 15.86 -5.07 -29.79
N PHE A 683 16.21 -6.35 -29.88
CA PHE A 683 16.11 -7.16 -31.10
C PHE A 683 15.38 -8.49 -30.84
N ASP A 684 14.53 -8.54 -29.83
CA ASP A 684 13.84 -9.75 -29.40
C ASP A 684 12.44 -9.90 -30.01
N HIS A 685 12.26 -9.42 -31.24
CA HIS A 685 11.06 -9.74 -32.01
C HIS A 685 11.09 -11.22 -32.38
N THR A 686 10.20 -11.98 -31.76
CA THR A 686 10.05 -13.42 -31.92
C THR A 686 8.68 -13.69 -32.52
N SER A 687 8.60 -14.66 -33.41
CA SER A 687 7.33 -15.07 -34.00
C SER A 687 7.03 -16.53 -33.66
N TRP A 688 5.76 -16.82 -33.41
CA TRP A 688 5.18 -18.16 -33.36
C TRP A 688 4.48 -18.45 -34.70
N ALA A 689 5.24 -18.82 -35.73
CA ALA A 689 4.68 -19.12 -37.04
C ALA A 689 3.92 -20.45 -37.03
N LEU A 690 2.83 -20.52 -37.79
CA LEU A 690 1.96 -21.70 -37.92
C LEU A 690 1.49 -22.26 -36.57
N ALA A 691 1.43 -21.42 -35.52
CA ALA A 691 0.95 -21.81 -34.21
C ALA A 691 -0.50 -22.29 -34.30
N ARG A 692 -0.71 -23.59 -34.08
CA ARG A 692 -1.96 -24.30 -34.40
C ARG A 692 -2.31 -25.28 -33.30
N VAL A 693 -3.61 -25.44 -33.06
CA VAL A 693 -4.16 -26.51 -32.25
C VAL A 693 -4.97 -27.49 -33.09
N THR A 694 -4.94 -28.75 -32.71
CA THR A 694 -5.76 -29.84 -33.27
C THR A 694 -6.77 -30.28 -32.21
N VAL A 695 -8.04 -30.39 -32.59
CA VAL A 695 -9.15 -30.70 -31.68
C VAL A 695 -9.38 -32.21 -31.59
N VAL A 696 -9.68 -32.69 -30.37
CA VAL A 696 -10.06 -34.07 -30.08
C VAL A 696 -11.32 -34.42 -30.88
N ARG A 697 -11.22 -35.43 -31.75
CA ARG A 697 -12.34 -35.93 -32.55
C ARG A 697 -13.19 -36.95 -31.80
#